data_AF-A0A015L3U2-F1
#
_entry.id   AF-A0A015L3U2-F1
#
_cell.length_a   1.000
_cell.length_b   1.000
_cell.length_c   1.000
_cell.angle_alpha   90.00
_cell.angle_beta   90.00
_cell.angle_gamma   90.00
#
_symmetry.space_group_name_H-M   'P 1'
#
loop_
_entity.id
_entity.type
_entity.pdbx_description
1 polymer ?
#
loop_
_entity_poly.entity_id
_entity_poly.type
_entity_poly.pdbx_seq_one_letter_code
_entity_poly.pdbx_strand_id
1 'polypeptide(L)'
;MTTSTVVNGVSAANNINNISNTSNSFNDIAKKVLRANYPSDSKASPPSLDQIVEILLSTNFNTNNTFTEDLLELLIAGCRTVNPSEEILATRFSRIIFNFCNKHLVQLNSTTSEQPPLEIVLLFLIQSFNNTTQTVYAVDILRAISQVLYENGQNCQKLHKQLLNILLPLAREVNRNLETRRMSINCLGNLCYRTGNKFQGKYKDVYELLLTNLNSPNPSDDEAAYLKIISSTFRALQFVVIEDKNVLAEPFGSTIEIIRKYVFYNIDDIKKLQVSIDRSRIEAGKSVRNSGPSNQKHSRKHSRMRSIGRSWLSSDSEISDGEYSQSLRKRNEDSRIRANALGCLQSIARASPKKLYQYWSHFFPYTEPTETSSPSLFTIIACEPIHTVRILACSIISTMIDGSKQYLAAADDREVKTSFTSLSAKLGTIVRELHAGLCQVILREDHITVLAQLLKCCNVLVNNAAYDRLSSNYLSRTYHTTANFLVHNDNAVRLATMVLVSTIMDCKACIKEVDKLLLDKVINRTSADFTKLPFFQNHEEMNLLSYLVLVIGSKEQSPVVRIESWGILCACARTHFSIVSLKWEHINPLIIADLASEDEKIRTAAMTFLVEYAKEQAAFGGGNRNTGGDDERIMVQEVQKEIIPEVFLWWDSVITQHIQGSSIDDCHAVRALACDFMSHIPSNVFSALSVEKRNFCTKTLLGFSKFENPGVRAAACRGLGVYILFPILQQDTFASDMALSVIQQMADPNILVRVRSSWALGNLCDTMVLLSTPANNQGMSNTNTEFLIKVMWTRIVKAALSASNDNEKVRPNGVRALGSIIHVSPTNFLEREERSLIKDVVLSLIKNFESGTLKVRWNACYAAANMLRNPNFPIGSKSNSWSVQLYEALIRVVQTSKNFKVRINACLALSTPTTRAKYGDTVMLCKILQVIVTSLENVDNLTGTGFSEVKYQEQLRNQLLNTYHHLIDISVINDKRFIEPFIQRVNEWKATRQEYLDGQNIQN
;
A
#
# COMPACT_ATOMS: atom_id res chain seq x y z
N MET A 1 -42.84 34.28 -26.63
CA MET A 1 -42.82 34.23 -28.10
C MET A 1 -42.95 32.78 -28.52
N THR A 2 -43.86 32.56 -29.46
CA THR A 2 -44.39 31.31 -30.01
C THR A 2 -43.34 30.42 -30.67
N THR A 3 -43.45 29.10 -30.51
CA THR A 3 -43.56 28.15 -31.63
C THR A 3 -43.98 26.76 -31.14
N SER A 4 -45.04 26.27 -31.77
CA SER A 4 -45.64 24.94 -31.66
C SER A 4 -44.85 23.93 -32.50
N THR A 5 -44.77 22.68 -32.05
CA THR A 5 -44.77 21.52 -32.94
C THR A 5 -45.49 20.36 -32.26
N VAL A 6 -46.59 19.96 -32.90
CA VAL A 6 -47.45 18.81 -32.60
C VAL A 6 -46.79 17.53 -33.12
N VAL A 7 -46.77 16.45 -32.33
CA VAL A 7 -46.80 15.07 -32.86
C VAL A 7 -47.70 14.21 -31.98
N ASN A 8 -48.91 14.02 -32.49
CA ASN A 8 -49.80 12.85 -32.46
C ASN A 8 -49.84 11.94 -31.24
N GLY A 9 -51.02 11.91 -30.62
CA GLY A 9 -51.49 10.81 -29.79
C GLY A 9 -51.77 9.55 -30.59
N VAL A 10 -51.62 8.42 -29.91
CA VAL A 10 -52.27 7.16 -30.26
C VAL A 10 -53.12 6.77 -29.06
N SER A 11 -54.43 6.86 -29.26
CA SER A 11 -55.45 6.23 -28.45
C SER A 11 -55.36 4.71 -28.60
N ALA A 12 -55.32 3.98 -27.48
CA ALA A 12 -55.66 2.56 -27.44
C ALA A 12 -56.48 2.28 -26.19
N ALA A 13 -57.78 2.60 -26.27
CA ALA A 13 -58.78 1.79 -25.61
C ALA A 13 -58.85 0.43 -26.34
N ASN A 14 -59.20 -0.61 -25.59
CA ASN A 14 -59.29 -2.04 -25.98
C ASN A 14 -58.02 -2.87 -25.81
N ASN A 15 -57.88 -3.45 -24.62
CA ASN A 15 -57.62 -4.88 -24.46
C ASN A 15 -58.05 -5.30 -23.04
N ILE A 16 -59.37 -5.29 -22.83
CA ILE A 16 -60.02 -6.16 -21.85
C ILE A 16 -60.19 -7.50 -22.58
N ASN A 17 -59.75 -8.60 -21.96
CA ASN A 17 -59.77 -9.99 -22.45
C ASN A 17 -58.59 -10.39 -23.36
N ASN A 18 -57.48 -10.82 -22.75
CA ASN A 18 -56.75 -12.06 -23.10
C ASN A 18 -55.33 -12.02 -22.51
N ILE A 19 -55.17 -12.43 -21.24
CA ILE A 19 -53.99 -13.18 -20.77
C ILE A 19 -54.49 -14.16 -19.70
N SER A 20 -55.04 -15.28 -20.13
CA SER A 20 -54.98 -16.52 -19.38
C SER A 20 -53.78 -17.31 -19.88
N ASN A 21 -52.99 -17.83 -18.94
CA ASN A 21 -51.86 -18.75 -19.10
C ASN A 21 -50.52 -18.14 -19.56
N THR A 22 -49.81 -17.50 -18.61
CA THR A 22 -48.48 -17.94 -18.08
C THR A 22 -47.95 -16.91 -17.07
N SER A 23 -48.61 -16.77 -15.94
CA SER A 23 -48.02 -16.22 -14.71
C SER A 23 -48.77 -16.86 -13.54
N ASN A 24 -48.05 -17.44 -12.58
CA ASN A 24 -48.69 -17.90 -11.35
C ASN A 24 -49.43 -16.69 -10.74
N SER A 25 -50.73 -16.81 -10.48
CA SER A 25 -51.48 -15.75 -9.80
C SER A 25 -50.76 -15.44 -8.48
N PHE A 26 -50.74 -14.18 -8.02
CA PHE A 26 -50.24 -13.83 -6.68
C PHE A 26 -50.77 -14.79 -5.62
N ASN A 27 -52.03 -15.23 -5.82
CA ASN A 27 -52.68 -16.21 -5.00
C ASN A 27 -52.02 -17.60 -5.00
N ASP A 28 -51.62 -18.10 -6.17
CA ASP A 28 -50.99 -19.42 -6.34
C ASP A 28 -49.60 -19.46 -5.73
N ILE A 29 -48.83 -18.37 -5.90
CA ILE A 29 -47.51 -18.22 -5.28
C ILE A 29 -47.66 -18.06 -3.77
N ALA A 30 -48.64 -17.29 -3.29
CA ALA A 30 -48.93 -17.18 -1.86
C ALA A 30 -49.34 -18.52 -1.25
N LYS A 31 -50.15 -19.35 -1.95
CA LYS A 31 -50.46 -20.74 -1.57
C LYS A 31 -49.18 -21.57 -1.43
N LYS A 32 -48.26 -21.46 -2.39
CA LYS A 32 -46.96 -22.17 -2.38
C LYS A 32 -46.06 -21.73 -1.22
N VAL A 33 -45.99 -20.43 -0.94
CA VAL A 33 -45.13 -19.83 0.09
C VAL A 33 -45.68 -20.06 1.50
N LEU A 34 -47.00 -19.92 1.70
CA LEU A 34 -47.64 -20.08 3.02
C LEU A 34 -47.93 -21.53 3.39
N ARG A 35 -48.11 -22.43 2.41
CA ARG A 35 -48.40 -23.86 2.63
C ARG A 35 -49.55 -24.06 3.63
N ALA A 36 -49.26 -24.69 4.77
CA ALA A 36 -50.23 -24.98 5.82
C ALA A 36 -50.79 -23.72 6.53
N ASN A 37 -50.12 -22.58 6.41
CA ASN A 37 -50.60 -21.30 6.95
C ASN A 37 -51.50 -20.54 5.98
N TYR A 38 -51.70 -21.05 4.75
CA TYR A 38 -52.56 -20.41 3.78
C TYR A 38 -54.03 -20.51 4.23
N PRO A 39 -54.84 -19.43 4.12
CA PRO A 39 -56.22 -19.44 4.58
C PRO A 39 -57.06 -20.51 3.85
N SER A 40 -57.80 -21.32 4.62
CA SER A 40 -58.59 -22.44 4.09
C SER A 40 -59.65 -21.98 3.10
N ASP A 41 -59.71 -22.60 1.92
CA ASP A 41 -60.74 -22.34 0.91
C ASP A 41 -62.12 -22.68 1.51
N SER A 42 -62.91 -21.65 1.89
CA SER A 42 -64.33 -21.86 2.20
C SER A 42 -65.07 -22.18 0.90
N LYS A 43 -66.07 -23.07 0.92
CA LYS A 43 -66.86 -23.45 -0.28
C LYS A 43 -67.58 -22.27 -0.97
N ALA A 44 -67.51 -21.04 -0.45
CA ALA A 44 -68.27 -19.88 -0.94
C ALA A 44 -67.42 -18.73 -1.52
N SER A 45 -66.09 -18.63 -1.27
CA SER A 45 -65.22 -17.63 -1.94
C SER A 45 -63.73 -17.86 -1.65
N PRO A 46 -62.81 -17.53 -2.60
CA PRO A 46 -61.38 -17.49 -2.34
C PRO A 46 -61.01 -16.39 -1.34
N PRO A 47 -59.93 -16.55 -0.55
CA PRO A 47 -59.52 -15.56 0.44
C PRO A 47 -59.20 -14.21 -0.23
N SER A 48 -59.56 -13.11 0.44
CA SER A 48 -59.32 -11.77 -0.10
C SER A 48 -57.82 -11.43 -0.09
N LEU A 49 -57.42 -10.51 -0.97
CA LEU A 49 -56.04 -10.03 -1.04
C LEU A 49 -55.54 -9.49 0.31
N ASP A 50 -56.40 -8.77 1.04
CA ASP A 50 -56.14 -8.29 2.40
C ASP A 50 -55.84 -9.43 3.38
N GLN A 51 -56.63 -10.50 3.36
CA GLN A 51 -56.44 -11.67 4.24
C GLN A 51 -55.10 -12.36 3.98
N ILE A 52 -54.72 -12.49 2.70
CA ILE A 52 -53.44 -13.10 2.31
C ILE A 52 -52.27 -12.23 2.79
N VAL A 53 -52.33 -10.91 2.59
CA VAL A 53 -51.29 -9.96 3.02
C VAL A 53 -51.14 -9.94 4.54
N GLU A 54 -52.24 -10.02 5.29
CA GLU A 54 -52.22 -10.06 6.76
C GLU A 54 -51.56 -11.34 7.30
N ILE A 55 -51.83 -12.48 6.67
CA ILE A 55 -51.18 -13.76 7.01
C ILE A 55 -49.69 -13.73 6.65
N LEU A 56 -49.31 -13.17 5.49
CA LEU A 56 -47.91 -12.98 5.11
C LEU A 56 -47.15 -12.10 6.12
N LEU A 57 -47.77 -11.06 6.67
CA LEU A 57 -47.16 -10.18 7.67
C LEU A 57 -46.97 -10.86 9.04
N SER A 58 -47.87 -11.77 9.42
CA SER A 58 -47.85 -12.49 10.69
C SER A 58 -47.04 -13.79 10.63
N THR A 59 -46.75 -14.30 9.43
CA THR A 59 -45.96 -15.52 9.24
C THR A 59 -44.47 -15.28 9.48
N ASN A 60 -43.88 -16.03 10.41
CA ASN A 60 -42.44 -16.03 10.61
C ASN A 60 -41.76 -17.04 9.69
N PHE A 61 -41.24 -16.57 8.56
CA PHE A 61 -40.47 -17.40 7.64
C PHE A 61 -39.08 -17.69 8.26
N ASN A 62 -38.76 -18.96 8.50
CA ASN A 62 -37.46 -19.34 9.04
C ASN A 62 -36.40 -19.40 7.92
N THR A 63 -35.18 -18.91 8.18
CA THR A 63 -34.13 -18.71 7.16
C THR A 63 -33.58 -20.02 6.56
N ASN A 64 -33.78 -21.15 7.22
CA ASN A 64 -33.19 -22.42 6.82
C ASN A 64 -34.03 -23.24 5.83
N ASN A 65 -35.29 -22.85 5.55
CA ASN A 65 -36.25 -23.67 4.77
C ASN A 65 -37.10 -22.88 3.75
N THR A 66 -36.71 -21.66 3.36
CA THR A 66 -37.48 -20.84 2.40
C THR A 66 -36.81 -20.76 1.03
N PHE A 67 -37.56 -21.06 -0.03
CA PHE A 67 -37.10 -20.95 -1.42
C PHE A 67 -36.98 -19.47 -1.80
N THR A 68 -35.75 -18.97 -1.93
CA THR A 68 -35.46 -17.57 -2.28
C THR A 68 -36.08 -17.13 -3.60
N GLU A 69 -36.25 -18.07 -4.55
CA GLU A 69 -36.92 -17.83 -5.84
C GLU A 69 -38.43 -17.62 -5.68
N ASP A 70 -39.11 -18.45 -4.87
CA ASP A 70 -40.55 -18.31 -4.61
C ASP A 70 -40.88 -17.00 -3.89
N LEU A 71 -40.00 -16.56 -2.99
CA LEU A 71 -40.14 -15.27 -2.32
C LEU A 71 -39.96 -14.10 -3.31
N LEU A 72 -39.00 -14.21 -4.23
CA LEU A 72 -38.80 -13.21 -5.28
C LEU A 72 -40.02 -13.14 -6.22
N GLU A 73 -40.54 -14.29 -6.66
CA GLU A 73 -41.76 -14.36 -7.46
C GLU A 73 -42.97 -13.76 -6.73
N LEU A 74 -43.12 -14.05 -5.43
CA LEU A 74 -44.20 -13.49 -4.60
C LEU A 74 -44.13 -11.96 -4.52
N LEU A 75 -42.92 -11.41 -4.36
CA LEU A 75 -42.71 -9.95 -4.36
C LEU A 75 -43.07 -9.33 -5.70
N ILE A 76 -42.62 -9.93 -6.82
CA ILE A 76 -42.90 -9.44 -8.17
C ILE A 76 -44.41 -9.49 -8.46
N ALA A 77 -45.05 -10.63 -8.17
CA ALA A 77 -46.48 -10.81 -8.38
C ALA A 77 -47.28 -9.83 -7.52
N GLY A 78 -46.90 -9.68 -6.24
CA GLY A 78 -47.61 -8.76 -5.34
C GLY A 78 -47.45 -7.29 -5.74
N CYS A 79 -46.29 -6.87 -6.25
CA CYS A 79 -46.11 -5.52 -6.80
C CYS A 79 -46.99 -5.26 -8.04
N ARG A 80 -47.44 -6.31 -8.75
CA ARG A 80 -48.35 -6.21 -9.90
C ARG A 80 -49.83 -6.32 -9.51
N THR A 81 -50.13 -6.95 -8.38
CA THR A 81 -51.50 -7.22 -7.92
C THR A 81 -52.01 -6.16 -6.94
N VAL A 82 -51.16 -5.67 -6.02
CA VAL A 82 -51.54 -4.63 -5.06
C VAL A 82 -51.57 -3.27 -5.75
N ASN A 83 -52.70 -2.57 -5.68
CA ASN A 83 -52.83 -1.23 -6.24
C ASN A 83 -52.08 -0.21 -5.38
N PRO A 84 -51.08 0.52 -5.90
CA PRO A 84 -50.35 1.53 -5.13
C PRO A 84 -51.21 2.71 -4.64
N SER A 85 -52.42 2.89 -5.18
CA SER A 85 -53.38 3.92 -4.73
C SER A 85 -54.18 3.48 -3.49
N GLU A 86 -54.19 2.19 -3.15
CA GLU A 86 -54.83 1.66 -1.94
C GLU A 86 -53.88 1.78 -0.76
N GLU A 87 -53.85 2.96 -0.15
CA GLU A 87 -52.85 3.38 0.84
C GLU A 87 -52.57 2.35 1.96
N ILE A 88 -53.61 1.74 2.54
CA ILE A 88 -53.47 0.76 3.64
C ILE A 88 -52.82 -0.54 3.13
N LEU A 89 -53.35 -1.10 2.04
CA LEU A 89 -52.88 -2.36 1.49
C LEU A 89 -51.47 -2.24 0.91
N ALA A 90 -51.19 -1.13 0.21
CA ALA A 90 -49.87 -0.82 -0.32
C ALA A 90 -48.81 -0.70 0.80
N THR A 91 -49.17 -0.08 1.93
CA THR A 91 -48.27 0.03 3.10
C THR A 91 -48.03 -1.33 3.76
N ARG A 92 -49.07 -2.14 3.95
CA ARG A 92 -48.95 -3.51 4.47
C ARG A 92 -48.02 -4.34 3.58
N PHE A 93 -48.19 -4.24 2.26
CA PHE A 93 -47.31 -4.94 1.32
C PHE A 93 -45.88 -4.40 1.32
N SER A 94 -45.69 -3.08 1.50
CA SER A 94 -44.35 -2.48 1.67
C SER A 94 -43.62 -3.03 2.91
N ARG A 95 -44.34 -3.30 4.00
CA ARG A 95 -43.78 -3.96 5.19
C ARG A 95 -43.37 -5.41 4.92
N ILE A 96 -44.08 -6.13 4.04
CA ILE A 96 -43.66 -7.46 3.56
C ILE A 96 -42.34 -7.34 2.78
N ILE A 97 -42.25 -6.40 1.82
CA ILE A 97 -41.02 -6.14 1.06
C ILE A 97 -39.85 -5.85 2.02
N PHE A 98 -40.05 -4.99 3.02
CA PHE A 98 -39.05 -4.71 4.05
C PHE A 98 -38.63 -5.98 4.81
N ASN A 99 -39.58 -6.74 5.35
CA ASN A 99 -39.30 -7.95 6.11
C ASN A 99 -38.53 -8.98 5.29
N PHE A 100 -38.91 -9.16 4.02
CA PHE A 100 -38.24 -10.08 3.11
C PHE A 100 -36.84 -9.61 2.82
N CYS A 101 -36.62 -8.37 2.37
CA CYS A 101 -35.29 -7.88 2.03
C CYS A 101 -34.36 -7.70 3.25
N ASN A 102 -34.90 -7.56 4.47
CA ASN A 102 -34.11 -7.38 5.70
C ASN A 102 -33.73 -8.71 6.36
N LYS A 103 -34.65 -9.69 6.41
CA LYS A 103 -34.42 -10.98 7.08
C LYS A 103 -33.99 -12.11 6.14
N HIS A 104 -34.37 -12.03 4.86
CA HIS A 104 -34.11 -13.04 3.85
C HIS A 104 -33.26 -12.37 2.76
N LEU A 105 -32.06 -12.89 2.46
CA LEU A 105 -31.17 -12.29 1.45
C LEU A 105 -31.74 -12.52 0.02
N VAL A 106 -32.89 -11.92 -0.29
CA VAL A 106 -33.54 -12.00 -1.61
C VAL A 106 -32.70 -11.20 -2.60
N GLN A 107 -32.12 -11.89 -3.59
CA GLN A 107 -31.30 -11.25 -4.61
C GLN A 107 -32.18 -10.64 -5.70
N LEU A 108 -32.21 -9.30 -5.77
CA LEU A 108 -33.03 -8.54 -6.73
C LEU A 108 -32.34 -8.32 -8.11
N ASN A 109 -31.14 -8.86 -8.29
CA ASN A 109 -30.25 -8.58 -9.42
C ASN A 109 -30.39 -9.56 -10.61
N SER A 110 -31.49 -10.32 -10.70
CA SER A 110 -31.71 -11.26 -11.80
C SER A 110 -31.79 -10.53 -13.15
N THR A 111 -31.02 -11.01 -14.13
CA THR A 111 -30.92 -10.47 -15.49
C THR A 111 -31.84 -11.18 -16.49
N THR A 112 -32.65 -12.14 -16.04
CA THR A 112 -33.43 -13.04 -16.92
C THR A 112 -34.82 -12.52 -17.33
N SER A 113 -35.27 -11.36 -16.86
CA SER A 113 -36.60 -10.79 -17.17
C SER A 113 -36.55 -9.50 -17.99
N GLU A 114 -37.56 -9.26 -18.84
CA GLU A 114 -37.70 -8.02 -19.65
C GLU A 114 -37.67 -6.73 -18.80
N GLN A 115 -38.16 -6.80 -17.56
CA GLN A 115 -38.02 -5.76 -16.54
C GLN A 115 -37.36 -6.37 -15.28
N PRO A 116 -36.24 -5.82 -14.76
CA PRO A 116 -35.55 -6.36 -13.60
C PRO A 116 -36.45 -6.35 -12.35
N PRO A 117 -36.41 -7.39 -11.49
CA PRO A 117 -37.19 -7.42 -10.25
C PRO A 117 -36.99 -6.19 -9.36
N LEU A 118 -35.74 -5.71 -9.26
CA LEU A 118 -35.39 -4.48 -8.55
C LEU A 118 -36.18 -3.26 -9.06
N GLU A 119 -36.34 -3.13 -10.38
CA GLU A 119 -37.05 -2.02 -11.00
C GLU A 119 -38.55 -2.10 -10.70
N ILE A 120 -39.15 -3.29 -10.76
CA ILE A 120 -40.56 -3.54 -10.43
C ILE A 120 -40.84 -3.15 -8.97
N VAL A 121 -40.04 -3.66 -8.04
CA VAL A 121 -40.23 -3.42 -6.60
C VAL A 121 -40.04 -1.94 -6.26
N LEU A 122 -38.99 -1.29 -6.79
CA LEU A 122 -38.77 0.13 -6.52
C LEU A 122 -39.85 1.03 -7.12
N LEU A 123 -40.34 0.73 -8.33
CA LEU A 123 -41.41 1.51 -8.95
C LEU A 123 -42.72 1.40 -8.14
N PHE A 124 -43.07 0.19 -7.67
CA PHE A 124 -44.20 0.00 -6.77
C PHE A 124 -44.06 0.88 -5.51
N LEU A 125 -42.91 0.79 -4.82
CA LEU A 125 -42.67 1.56 -3.59
C LEU A 125 -42.69 3.08 -3.84
N ILE A 126 -42.14 3.55 -4.96
CA ILE A 126 -42.17 4.96 -5.36
C ILE A 126 -43.62 5.42 -5.59
N GLN A 127 -44.44 4.62 -6.27
CA GLN A 127 -45.84 4.94 -6.51
C GLN A 127 -46.65 4.94 -5.22
N SER A 128 -46.47 3.93 -4.36
CA SER A 128 -47.11 3.86 -3.04
C SER A 128 -46.75 5.06 -2.17
N PHE A 129 -45.49 5.52 -2.23
CA PHE A 129 -45.05 6.71 -1.51
C PHE A 129 -45.76 7.97 -2.02
N ASN A 130 -45.86 8.15 -3.34
CA ASN A 130 -46.49 9.32 -3.95
C ASN A 130 -48.00 9.41 -3.68
N ASN A 131 -48.67 8.28 -3.47
CA ASN A 131 -50.12 8.20 -3.21
C ASN A 131 -50.48 8.25 -1.71
N THR A 132 -49.49 8.13 -0.82
CA THR A 132 -49.72 8.11 0.62
C THR A 132 -50.01 9.51 1.17
N THR A 133 -51.02 9.61 2.03
CA THR A 133 -51.41 10.83 2.74
C THR A 133 -50.96 10.83 4.20
N GLN A 134 -50.80 9.65 4.80
CA GLN A 134 -50.39 9.49 6.19
C GLN A 134 -48.88 9.36 6.36
N THR A 135 -48.33 10.12 7.30
CA THR A 135 -46.89 10.08 7.62
C THR A 135 -46.41 8.70 8.06
N VAL A 136 -47.19 7.97 8.87
CA VAL A 136 -46.78 6.66 9.40
C VAL A 136 -46.54 5.67 8.25
N TYR A 137 -47.42 5.70 7.26
CA TYR A 137 -47.32 4.88 6.06
C TYR A 137 -46.14 5.30 5.19
N ALA A 138 -45.92 6.60 5.03
CA ALA A 138 -44.76 7.12 4.30
C ALA A 138 -43.44 6.64 4.91
N VAL A 139 -43.34 6.59 6.24
CA VAL A 139 -42.17 6.05 6.96
C VAL A 139 -41.98 4.56 6.68
N ASP A 140 -43.03 3.75 6.72
CA ASP A 140 -42.95 2.31 6.44
C ASP A 140 -42.53 2.01 4.99
N ILE A 141 -43.03 2.79 4.04
CA ILE A 141 -42.62 2.70 2.63
C ILE A 141 -41.15 3.11 2.47
N LEU A 142 -40.70 4.19 3.11
CA LEU A 142 -39.28 4.60 3.08
C LEU A 142 -38.36 3.54 3.72
N ARG A 143 -38.79 2.82 4.76
CA ARG A 143 -38.03 1.70 5.32
C ARG A 143 -37.83 0.58 4.31
N ALA A 144 -38.88 0.24 3.56
CA ALA A 144 -38.81 -0.73 2.48
C ALA A 144 -37.86 -0.27 1.37
N ILE A 145 -37.97 0.99 0.93
CA ILE A 145 -37.05 1.58 -0.07
C ILE A 145 -35.60 1.51 0.41
N SER A 146 -35.34 1.94 1.66
CA SER A 146 -34.00 1.92 2.25
C SER A 146 -33.39 0.52 2.18
N GLN A 147 -34.15 -0.51 2.53
CA GLN A 147 -33.65 -1.88 2.52
C GLN A 147 -33.42 -2.41 1.10
N VAL A 148 -34.33 -2.14 0.17
CA VAL A 148 -34.20 -2.53 -1.24
C VAL A 148 -32.98 -1.88 -1.89
N LEU A 149 -32.62 -0.66 -1.51
CA LEU A 149 -31.46 0.06 -2.05
C LEU A 149 -30.11 -0.48 -1.54
N TYR A 150 -30.06 -1.10 -0.36
CA TYR A 150 -28.82 -1.60 0.23
C TYR A 150 -28.19 -2.67 -0.68
N GLU A 151 -26.93 -2.46 -1.08
CA GLU A 151 -26.17 -3.27 -2.06
C GLU A 151 -26.70 -3.26 -3.51
N ASN A 152 -27.81 -2.57 -3.79
CA ASN A 152 -28.44 -2.54 -5.12
C ASN A 152 -28.32 -1.19 -5.84
N GLY A 153 -27.74 -0.16 -5.21
CA GLY A 153 -27.67 1.20 -5.77
C GLY A 153 -27.01 1.31 -7.16
N GLN A 154 -26.02 0.45 -7.46
CA GLN A 154 -25.38 0.35 -8.79
C GLN A 154 -26.33 -0.07 -9.91
N ASN A 155 -27.46 -0.69 -9.60
CA ASN A 155 -28.44 -1.17 -10.58
C ASN A 155 -29.62 -0.20 -10.75
N CYS A 156 -29.65 0.89 -9.99
CA CYS A 156 -30.74 1.87 -9.99
C CYS A 156 -30.57 3.04 -10.97
N GLN A 157 -29.66 2.96 -11.96
CA GLN A 157 -29.29 4.10 -12.83
C GLN A 157 -30.48 4.83 -13.46
N LYS A 158 -31.47 4.07 -13.96
CA LYS A 158 -32.70 4.61 -14.57
C LYS A 158 -33.58 5.35 -13.55
N LEU A 159 -33.54 4.93 -12.29
CA LEU A 159 -34.40 5.43 -11.22
C LEU A 159 -33.74 6.51 -10.36
N HIS A 160 -32.43 6.74 -10.47
CA HIS A 160 -31.70 7.72 -9.64
C HIS A 160 -32.37 9.09 -9.60
N LYS A 161 -32.84 9.60 -10.76
CA LYS A 161 -33.52 10.91 -10.82
C LYS A 161 -34.84 10.91 -10.04
N GLN A 162 -35.67 9.87 -10.20
CA GLN A 162 -36.95 9.77 -9.51
C GLN A 162 -36.74 9.61 -8.00
N LEU A 163 -35.81 8.75 -7.60
CA LEU A 163 -35.45 8.54 -6.19
C LEU A 163 -34.94 9.82 -5.54
N LEU A 164 -34.03 10.55 -6.18
CA LEU A 164 -33.49 11.80 -5.63
C LEU A 164 -34.54 12.91 -5.51
N ASN A 165 -35.47 13.01 -6.45
CA ASN A 165 -36.56 13.99 -6.39
C ASN A 165 -37.46 13.78 -5.16
N ILE A 166 -37.63 12.53 -4.72
CA ILE A 166 -38.40 12.19 -3.51
C ILE A 166 -37.54 12.36 -2.26
N LEU A 167 -36.32 11.83 -2.28
CA LEU A 167 -35.51 11.70 -1.07
C LEU A 167 -34.88 13.03 -0.63
N LEU A 168 -34.34 13.83 -1.56
CA LEU A 168 -33.62 15.06 -1.20
C LEU A 168 -34.50 16.06 -0.42
N PRO A 169 -35.75 16.38 -0.82
CA PRO A 169 -36.60 17.29 -0.05
C PRO A 169 -36.92 16.79 1.36
N LEU A 170 -37.15 15.47 1.51
CA LEU A 170 -37.46 14.86 2.81
C LEU A 170 -36.26 14.85 3.75
N ALA A 171 -35.06 14.69 3.21
CA ALA A 171 -33.81 14.63 3.97
C ALA A 171 -33.26 16.02 4.35
N ARG A 172 -33.85 17.12 3.87
CA ARG A 172 -33.45 18.49 4.23
C ARG A 172 -33.70 18.78 5.70
N GLU A 173 -32.85 19.65 6.24
CA GLU A 173 -32.88 20.08 7.63
C GLU A 173 -34.14 20.84 8.05
N VAL A 174 -34.79 21.46 7.07
CA VAL A 174 -36.05 22.19 7.23
C VAL A 174 -37.23 21.24 7.47
N ASN A 175 -37.15 19.97 7.10
CA ASN A 175 -38.22 19.01 7.34
C ASN A 175 -38.33 18.71 8.85
N ARG A 176 -39.46 19.14 9.44
CA ARG A 176 -39.77 18.96 10.87
C ARG A 176 -40.17 17.53 11.23
N ASN A 177 -40.54 16.72 10.25
CA ASN A 177 -40.86 15.33 10.49
C ASN A 177 -39.57 14.50 10.60
N LEU A 178 -39.14 14.27 11.84
CA LEU A 178 -37.83 13.68 12.13
C LEU A 178 -37.68 12.24 11.62
N GLU A 179 -38.74 11.43 11.67
CA GLU A 179 -38.66 10.03 11.25
C GLU A 179 -38.66 9.89 9.72
N THR A 180 -39.46 10.66 8.97
CA THR A 180 -39.38 10.65 7.49
C THR A 180 -38.03 11.21 7.01
N ARG A 181 -37.53 12.26 7.65
CA ARG A 181 -36.19 12.80 7.39
C ARG A 181 -35.10 11.77 7.61
N ARG A 182 -35.11 11.08 8.76
CA ARG A 182 -34.18 10.00 9.10
C ARG A 182 -34.24 8.85 8.09
N MET A 183 -35.43 8.38 7.74
CA MET A 183 -35.57 7.28 6.77
C MET A 183 -35.12 7.69 5.37
N SER A 184 -35.37 8.93 4.96
CA SER A 184 -34.87 9.46 3.69
C SER A 184 -33.33 9.49 3.64
N ILE A 185 -32.68 9.91 4.74
CA ILE A 185 -31.21 9.89 4.87
C ILE A 185 -30.67 8.45 4.77
N ASN A 186 -31.34 7.47 5.38
CA ASN A 186 -30.96 6.06 5.23
C ASN A 186 -31.09 5.58 3.78
N CYS A 187 -32.15 5.97 3.07
CA CYS A 187 -32.31 5.67 1.64
C CYS A 187 -31.18 6.26 0.81
N LEU A 188 -30.82 7.53 1.03
CA LEU A 188 -29.71 8.19 0.33
C LEU A 188 -28.36 7.51 0.61
N GLY A 189 -28.10 7.16 1.87
CA GLY A 189 -26.89 6.42 2.25
C GLY A 189 -26.82 5.05 1.55
N ASN A 190 -27.89 4.26 1.64
CA ASN A 190 -27.94 2.93 1.03
C ASN A 190 -27.89 2.99 -0.51
N LEU A 191 -28.44 4.05 -1.12
CA LEU A 191 -28.29 4.32 -2.56
C LEU A 191 -26.84 4.57 -2.95
N CYS A 192 -26.02 5.14 -2.05
CA CYS A 192 -24.61 5.38 -2.32
C CYS A 192 -23.76 4.12 -2.12
N TYR A 193 -24.12 3.22 -1.20
CA TYR A 193 -23.32 2.05 -0.84
C TYR A 193 -23.02 1.12 -2.03
N ARG A 194 -21.74 0.94 -2.35
CA ARG A 194 -21.23 0.11 -3.47
C ARG A 194 -21.75 0.50 -4.86
N THR A 195 -22.09 1.77 -5.04
CA THR A 195 -22.68 2.25 -6.31
C THR A 195 -21.63 2.67 -7.34
N GLY A 196 -20.43 3.04 -6.91
CA GLY A 196 -19.29 3.39 -7.75
C GLY A 196 -19.58 4.47 -8.79
N ASN A 197 -18.96 4.33 -9.97
CA ASN A 197 -19.00 5.38 -11.00
C ASN A 197 -20.38 5.66 -11.60
N LYS A 198 -21.37 4.80 -11.34
CA LYS A 198 -22.72 4.92 -11.91
C LYS A 198 -23.52 6.08 -11.29
N PHE A 199 -23.09 6.61 -10.15
CA PHE A 199 -23.73 7.75 -9.45
C PHE A 199 -22.86 9.02 -9.46
N GLN A 200 -21.86 9.05 -10.33
CA GLN A 200 -20.97 10.21 -10.46
C GLN A 200 -21.73 11.50 -10.78
N GLY A 201 -21.20 12.60 -10.24
CA GLY A 201 -21.82 13.93 -10.32
C GLY A 201 -22.97 14.17 -9.33
N LYS A 202 -23.51 13.15 -8.67
CA LYS A 202 -24.61 13.28 -7.68
C LYS A 202 -24.15 13.15 -6.22
N TYR A 203 -22.97 12.58 -5.99
CA TYR A 203 -22.41 12.40 -4.64
C TYR A 203 -22.22 13.73 -3.90
N LYS A 204 -21.85 14.80 -4.60
CA LYS A 204 -21.63 16.12 -3.99
C LYS A 204 -22.92 16.70 -3.38
N ASP A 205 -24.04 16.61 -4.09
CA ASP A 205 -25.33 17.13 -3.60
C ASP A 205 -25.78 16.38 -2.33
N VAL A 206 -25.62 15.05 -2.33
CA VAL A 206 -25.92 14.22 -1.16
C VAL A 206 -24.98 14.55 -0.01
N TYR A 207 -23.68 14.70 -0.29
CA TYR A 207 -22.66 15.07 0.70
C TYR A 207 -22.98 16.39 1.40
N GLU A 208 -23.28 17.45 0.64
CA GLU A 208 -23.59 18.77 1.19
C GLU A 208 -24.88 18.76 2.02
N LEU A 209 -25.91 18.05 1.57
CA LEU A 209 -27.16 17.86 2.32
C LEU A 209 -26.89 17.19 3.68
N LEU A 210 -26.07 16.14 3.70
CA LEU A 210 -25.72 15.42 4.92
C LEU A 210 -24.93 16.32 5.89
N LEU A 211 -23.99 17.13 5.38
CA LEU A 211 -23.26 18.08 6.24
C LEU A 211 -24.17 19.15 6.84
N THR A 212 -25.15 19.67 6.09
CA THR A 212 -26.12 20.64 6.60
C THR A 212 -26.96 20.06 7.74
N ASN A 213 -27.34 18.78 7.64
CA ASN A 213 -28.02 18.05 8.71
C ASN A 213 -27.19 17.98 10.00
N LEU A 214 -25.85 17.88 9.92
CA LEU A 214 -24.95 17.82 11.09
C LEU A 214 -24.66 19.20 11.70
N ASN A 215 -24.77 20.27 10.90
CA ASN A 215 -24.53 21.65 11.34
C ASN A 215 -25.77 22.34 11.91
N SER A 216 -26.96 21.81 11.63
CA SER A 216 -28.21 22.43 12.03
C SER A 216 -28.37 22.46 13.56
N PRO A 217 -28.89 23.55 14.15
CA PRO A 217 -29.27 23.56 15.56
C PRO A 217 -30.42 22.57 15.79
N ASN A 218 -30.46 21.92 16.97
CA ASN A 218 -31.51 20.94 17.29
C ASN A 218 -32.90 21.59 17.12
N PRO A 219 -33.70 21.18 16.11
CA PRO A 219 -34.94 21.87 15.77
C PRO A 219 -36.16 21.40 16.58
N SER A 220 -36.00 20.44 17.51
CA SER A 220 -37.13 19.73 18.15
C SER A 220 -36.96 19.49 19.65
N ASP A 221 -38.09 19.43 20.35
CA ASP A 221 -38.21 18.95 21.74
C ASP A 221 -37.90 17.44 21.86
N ASP A 222 -37.98 16.66 20.76
CA ASP A 222 -37.63 15.23 20.73
C ASP A 222 -36.15 15.02 20.39
N GLU A 223 -35.31 15.14 21.42
CA GLU A 223 -33.86 14.92 21.35
C GLU A 223 -33.49 13.52 20.86
N ALA A 224 -34.24 12.48 21.25
CA ALA A 224 -33.92 11.10 20.90
C ALA A 224 -34.09 10.85 19.38
N ALA A 225 -35.14 11.40 18.78
CA ALA A 225 -35.33 11.33 17.33
C ALA A 225 -34.25 12.10 16.56
N TYR A 226 -33.82 13.26 17.06
CA TYR A 226 -32.74 14.05 16.47
C TYR A 226 -31.39 13.30 16.49
N LEU A 227 -31.05 12.67 17.61
CA LEU A 227 -29.81 11.87 17.74
C LEU A 227 -29.77 10.71 16.73
N LYS A 228 -30.92 10.08 16.45
CA LYS A 228 -31.02 9.04 15.41
C LYS A 228 -30.81 9.59 14.00
N ILE A 229 -31.21 10.84 13.72
CA ILE A 229 -30.88 11.52 12.45
C ILE A 229 -29.36 11.67 12.35
N ILE A 230 -28.71 12.26 13.35
CA ILE A 230 -27.25 12.46 13.35
C ILE A 230 -26.50 11.14 13.12
N SER A 231 -26.91 10.09 13.84
CA SER A 231 -26.37 8.74 13.69
C SER A 231 -26.50 8.20 12.26
N SER A 232 -27.69 8.36 11.65
CA SER A 232 -27.98 7.93 10.27
C SER A 232 -27.19 8.75 9.24
N THR A 233 -27.04 10.06 9.49
CA THR A 233 -26.29 10.99 8.63
C THR A 233 -24.81 10.63 8.57
N PHE A 234 -24.16 10.32 9.70
CA PHE A 234 -22.76 9.89 9.69
C PHE A 234 -22.56 8.56 8.93
N ARG A 235 -23.49 7.61 9.08
CA ARG A 235 -23.46 6.36 8.32
C ARG A 235 -23.59 6.62 6.82
N ALA A 236 -24.52 7.47 6.40
CA ALA A 236 -24.68 7.84 5.00
C ALA A 236 -23.44 8.57 4.46
N LEU A 237 -22.85 9.47 5.26
CA LEU A 237 -21.64 10.21 4.90
C LEU A 237 -20.44 9.27 4.69
N GLN A 238 -20.33 8.23 5.52
CA GLN A 238 -19.34 7.18 5.37
C GLN A 238 -19.43 6.52 3.98
N PHE A 239 -20.63 6.13 3.55
CA PHE A 239 -20.84 5.52 2.24
C PHE A 239 -20.51 6.46 1.09
N VAL A 240 -20.88 7.74 1.18
CA VAL A 240 -20.54 8.74 0.15
C VAL A 240 -19.03 8.91 0.00
N VAL A 241 -18.29 9.04 1.12
CA VAL A 241 -16.84 9.27 1.11
C VAL A 241 -16.06 8.07 0.56
N ILE A 242 -16.52 6.84 0.85
CA ILE A 242 -15.89 5.61 0.34
C ILE A 242 -15.97 5.54 -1.19
N GLU A 243 -17.09 5.98 -1.77
CA GLU A 243 -17.37 5.83 -3.20
C GLU A 243 -16.80 6.98 -4.04
N ASP A 244 -16.85 8.22 -3.54
CA ASP A 244 -16.30 9.38 -4.23
C ASP A 244 -15.49 10.28 -3.31
N LYS A 245 -14.17 10.07 -3.29
CA LYS A 245 -13.23 10.93 -2.54
C LYS A 245 -13.21 12.39 -3.00
N ASN A 246 -13.74 12.72 -4.18
CA ASN A 246 -13.71 14.10 -4.69
C ASN A 246 -14.67 15.02 -3.92
N VAL A 247 -15.67 14.47 -3.21
CA VAL A 247 -16.52 15.25 -2.30
C VAL A 247 -15.72 15.93 -1.19
N LEU A 248 -14.53 15.40 -0.87
CA LEU A 248 -13.57 15.96 0.08
C LEU A 248 -12.69 17.07 -0.52
N ALA A 249 -12.99 17.56 -1.73
CA ALA A 249 -12.31 18.71 -2.35
C ALA A 249 -12.50 19.96 -1.50
N GLU A 250 -13.75 20.43 -1.39
CA GLU A 250 -14.18 21.51 -0.51
C GLU A 250 -15.66 21.29 -0.13
N PRO A 251 -16.07 21.50 1.14
CA PRO A 251 -15.26 22.00 2.25
C PRO A 251 -14.66 20.87 3.13
N PHE A 252 -13.34 20.71 3.12
CA PHE A 252 -12.65 19.67 3.91
C PHE A 252 -12.54 20.03 5.40
N GLY A 253 -12.09 21.26 5.72
CA GLY A 253 -11.85 21.68 7.09
C GLY A 253 -13.10 21.69 7.97
N SER A 254 -14.22 22.20 7.47
CA SER A 254 -15.49 22.18 8.21
C SER A 254 -15.98 20.76 8.49
N THR A 255 -15.82 19.85 7.52
CA THR A 255 -16.14 18.43 7.69
C THR A 255 -15.35 17.82 8.85
N ILE A 256 -14.05 18.08 8.92
CA ILE A 256 -13.19 17.59 10.00
C ILE A 256 -13.61 18.18 11.36
N GLU A 257 -13.99 19.46 11.43
CA GLU A 257 -14.46 20.07 12.67
C GLU A 257 -15.81 19.49 13.14
N ILE A 258 -16.74 19.21 12.22
CA ILE A 258 -18.01 18.54 12.53
C ILE A 258 -17.74 17.14 13.10
N ILE A 259 -16.86 16.37 12.46
CA ILE A 259 -16.48 15.05 12.94
C ILE A 259 -15.85 15.14 14.33
N ARG A 260 -14.86 16.02 14.51
CA ARG A 260 -14.21 16.27 15.80
C ARG A 260 -15.24 16.59 16.90
N LYS A 261 -16.24 17.41 16.58
CA LYS A 261 -17.33 17.79 17.48
C LYS A 261 -18.09 16.56 18.01
N TYR A 262 -18.54 15.68 17.13
CA TYR A 262 -19.34 14.50 17.50
C TYR A 262 -18.51 13.29 17.96
N VAL A 263 -17.20 13.28 17.67
CA VAL A 263 -16.27 12.28 18.20
C VAL A 263 -15.95 12.55 19.68
N PHE A 264 -15.72 13.81 20.05
CA PHE A 264 -15.22 14.15 21.38
C PHE A 264 -16.26 14.75 22.34
N TYR A 265 -17.40 15.23 21.87
CA TYR A 265 -18.35 15.89 22.76
C TYR A 265 -19.71 15.21 22.73
N ASN A 266 -20.29 15.02 23.92
CA ASN A 266 -21.65 14.53 24.06
C ASN A 266 -22.64 15.63 23.66
N ILE A 267 -23.90 15.26 23.43
CA ILE A 267 -24.91 16.21 22.96
C ILE A 267 -25.11 17.41 23.92
N ASP A 268 -25.01 17.19 25.23
CA ASP A 268 -25.17 18.27 26.22
C ASP A 268 -24.03 19.31 26.15
N ASP A 269 -22.81 18.84 25.91
CA ASP A 269 -21.64 19.71 25.75
C ASP A 269 -21.75 20.51 24.45
N ILE A 270 -22.23 19.86 23.39
CA ILE A 270 -22.53 20.49 22.11
C ILE A 270 -23.60 21.59 22.25
N LYS A 271 -24.68 21.33 23.00
CA LYS A 271 -25.73 22.34 23.26
C LYS A 271 -25.18 23.54 24.02
N LYS A 272 -24.38 23.32 25.08
CA LYS A 272 -23.73 24.39 25.84
C LYS A 272 -22.81 25.24 24.96
N LEU A 273 -22.07 24.61 24.05
CA LEU A 273 -21.21 25.30 23.09
C LEU A 273 -22.02 26.21 22.15
N GLN A 274 -23.14 25.69 21.62
CA GLN A 274 -24.00 26.43 20.72
C GLN A 274 -24.59 27.68 21.41
N VAL A 275 -25.08 27.53 22.64
CA VAL A 275 -25.61 28.66 23.45
C VAL A 275 -24.53 29.72 23.73
N SER A 276 -23.29 29.30 24.00
CA SER A 276 -22.17 30.23 24.22
C SER A 276 -21.81 31.01 22.94
N ILE A 277 -21.82 30.34 21.78
CA ILE A 277 -21.56 30.98 20.48
C ILE A 277 -22.67 31.98 20.16
N ASP A 278 -23.92 31.60 20.37
CA ASP A 278 -25.07 32.47 20.10
C ASP A 278 -25.07 33.69 21.03
N ARG A 279 -24.71 33.52 22.32
CA ARG A 279 -24.53 34.65 23.26
C ARG A 279 -23.42 35.61 22.81
N SER A 280 -22.27 35.08 22.37
CA SER A 280 -21.15 35.91 21.88
C SER A 280 -21.48 36.68 20.58
N ARG A 281 -22.30 36.09 19.69
CA ARG A 281 -22.80 36.75 18.48
C ARG A 281 -23.81 37.87 18.81
N ILE A 282 -24.65 37.64 19.81
CA ILE A 282 -25.62 38.65 20.31
C ILE A 282 -24.89 39.80 21.00
N GLU A 283 -23.83 39.53 21.78
CA GLU A 283 -23.00 40.55 22.42
C GLU A 283 -22.20 41.36 21.39
N ALA A 284 -21.62 40.71 20.36
CA ALA A 284 -20.98 41.41 19.25
C ALA A 284 -21.97 42.26 18.42
N GLY A 285 -23.21 41.80 18.26
CA GLY A 285 -24.28 42.54 17.57
C GLY A 285 -24.82 43.74 18.35
N LYS A 286 -24.72 43.73 19.69
CA LYS A 286 -25.13 44.86 20.55
C LYS A 286 -24.07 45.96 20.69
N SER A 287 -22.80 45.69 20.34
CA SER A 287 -21.70 46.66 20.46
C SER A 287 -21.51 47.60 19.24
N VAL A 288 -22.48 47.68 18.31
CA VAL A 288 -22.36 48.49 17.07
C VAL A 288 -22.97 49.90 17.20
N ARG A 289 -23.29 50.37 18.41
CA ARG A 289 -23.72 51.77 18.63
C ARG A 289 -22.97 52.42 19.78
N ASN A 290 -21.68 52.69 19.57
CA ASN A 290 -21.00 53.97 19.84
C ASN A 290 -19.48 53.81 19.93
N SER A 291 -18.78 54.78 19.31
CA SER A 291 -17.38 55.20 19.49
C SER A 291 -16.23 54.39 18.87
N GLY A 292 -15.60 54.99 17.83
CA GLY A 292 -14.16 55.28 17.71
C GLY A 292 -13.14 54.15 17.51
N PRO A 293 -12.12 54.30 16.64
CA PRO A 293 -11.07 53.30 16.47
C PRO A 293 -10.11 53.37 17.66
N SER A 294 -10.19 52.41 18.57
CA SER A 294 -9.14 52.19 19.58
C SER A 294 -8.39 50.90 19.26
N ASN A 295 -7.06 51.04 19.16
CA ASN A 295 -6.12 49.94 19.04
C ASN A 295 -6.28 48.96 20.20
N GLN A 296 -6.82 47.77 19.94
CA GLN A 296 -6.69 46.64 20.85
C GLN A 296 -6.08 45.43 20.14
N LYS A 297 -4.90 45.05 20.63
CA LYS A 297 -4.18 43.82 20.33
C LYS A 297 -5.13 42.62 20.42
N HIS A 298 -5.29 41.87 19.33
CA HIS A 298 -5.98 40.59 19.32
C HIS A 298 -5.24 39.55 20.18
N SER A 299 -5.55 39.52 21.47
CA SER A 299 -5.37 38.32 22.31
C SER A 299 -6.56 37.39 22.03
N ARG A 300 -6.35 36.36 21.20
CA ARG A 300 -7.31 35.26 21.02
C ARG A 300 -7.37 34.44 22.31
N LYS A 301 -8.22 34.86 23.26
CA LYS A 301 -8.65 33.99 24.36
C LYS A 301 -9.53 32.88 23.77
N HIS A 302 -8.96 31.72 23.50
CA HIS A 302 -9.74 30.49 23.36
C HIS A 302 -10.51 30.27 24.67
N SER A 303 -11.84 30.20 24.61
CA SER A 303 -12.66 29.81 25.76
C SER A 303 -12.24 28.40 26.18
N ARG A 304 -11.58 28.27 27.34
CA ARG A 304 -11.20 26.98 27.90
C ARG A 304 -12.47 26.19 28.21
N MET A 305 -12.70 25.12 27.46
CA MET A 305 -13.80 24.17 27.65
C MET A 305 -13.51 23.30 28.88
N ARG A 306 -14.57 22.86 29.58
CA ARG A 306 -14.45 21.72 30.50
C ARG A 306 -14.29 20.45 29.65
N SER A 307 -13.25 19.69 29.91
CA SER A 307 -12.97 18.44 29.21
C SER A 307 -13.92 17.31 29.66
N ILE A 308 -13.98 16.27 28.82
CA ILE A 308 -14.75 15.03 28.96
C ILE A 308 -14.57 14.34 30.33
N GLY A 309 -13.43 14.57 31.01
CA GLY A 309 -13.00 13.82 32.19
C GLY A 309 -14.05 13.72 33.30
N ARG A 310 -14.78 14.79 33.64
CA ARG A 310 -15.82 14.72 34.70
C ARG A 310 -17.11 14.03 34.28
N SER A 311 -17.52 14.12 33.02
CA SER A 311 -18.82 13.56 32.60
C SER A 311 -18.83 12.03 32.61
N TRP A 312 -17.66 11.39 32.50
CA TRP A 312 -17.54 9.93 32.43
C TRP A 312 -17.08 9.33 33.77
N LEU A 313 -16.44 10.13 34.64
CA LEU A 313 -15.94 9.74 35.96
C LEU A 313 -16.86 10.16 37.13
N SER A 314 -17.98 10.85 36.87
CA SER A 314 -18.90 11.25 37.94
C SER A 314 -19.53 10.01 38.57
N SER A 315 -19.20 9.76 39.84
CA SER A 315 -19.76 8.70 40.66
C SER A 315 -21.30 8.77 40.68
N ASP A 316 -21.94 7.64 40.35
CA ASP A 316 -23.40 7.42 40.23
C ASP A 316 -24.18 7.52 41.57
N SER A 317 -23.56 8.05 42.64
CA SER A 317 -23.99 7.85 44.03
C SER A 317 -25.19 8.68 44.51
N GLU A 318 -25.91 9.40 43.62
CA GLU A 318 -27.13 10.15 43.99
C GLU A 318 -28.29 10.02 42.98
N ILE A 319 -28.28 9.01 42.09
CA ILE A 319 -29.29 8.88 41.03
C ILE A 319 -30.36 7.85 41.44
N SER A 320 -31.62 8.25 41.43
CA SER A 320 -32.79 7.37 41.66
C SER A 320 -32.90 6.29 40.56
N ASP A 321 -33.37 5.08 40.90
CA ASP A 321 -33.44 3.91 39.99
C ASP A 321 -34.11 4.21 38.63
N GLY A 322 -35.07 5.14 38.58
CA GLY A 322 -35.74 5.56 37.34
C GLY A 322 -34.88 6.47 36.44
N GLU A 323 -34.02 7.31 37.03
CA GLU A 323 -33.13 8.24 36.33
C GLU A 323 -31.86 7.53 35.82
N TYR A 324 -31.45 6.45 36.49
CA TYR A 324 -30.34 5.60 36.07
C TYR A 324 -30.57 4.99 34.67
N SER A 325 -31.77 4.45 34.43
CA SER A 325 -32.16 3.86 33.14
C SER A 325 -32.16 4.86 31.98
N GLN A 326 -32.57 6.11 32.24
CA GLN A 326 -32.55 7.18 31.23
C GLN A 326 -31.13 7.66 30.92
N SER A 327 -30.28 7.80 31.94
CA SER A 327 -28.87 8.19 31.77
C SER A 327 -28.08 7.14 30.97
N LEU A 328 -28.33 5.85 31.19
CA LEU A 328 -27.71 4.75 30.45
C LEU A 328 -28.12 4.73 28.98
N ARG A 329 -29.42 4.91 28.69
CA ARG A 329 -29.92 4.99 27.31
C ARG A 329 -29.28 6.15 26.55
N LYS A 330 -29.14 7.32 27.20
CA LYS A 330 -28.48 8.49 26.63
C LYS A 330 -26.99 8.22 26.34
N ARG A 331 -26.26 7.64 27.31
CA ARG A 331 -24.85 7.24 27.14
C ARG A 331 -24.65 6.28 25.96
N ASN A 332 -25.56 5.31 25.77
CA ASN A 332 -25.49 4.37 24.65
C ASN A 332 -25.72 5.06 23.29
N GLU A 333 -26.65 6.01 23.20
CA GLU A 333 -26.88 6.78 21.97
C GLU A 333 -25.71 7.71 21.63
N ASP A 334 -25.12 8.39 22.62
CA ASP A 334 -23.89 9.19 22.44
C ASP A 334 -22.74 8.32 21.91
N SER A 335 -22.56 7.14 22.50
CA SER A 335 -21.51 6.18 22.08
C SER A 335 -21.74 5.64 20.67
N ARG A 336 -23.01 5.45 20.27
CA ARG A 336 -23.37 5.07 18.90
C ARG A 336 -23.09 6.18 17.89
N ILE A 337 -23.40 7.43 18.22
CA ILE A 337 -23.07 8.58 17.37
C ILE A 337 -21.55 8.70 17.22
N ARG A 338 -20.83 8.58 18.34
CA ARG A 338 -19.37 8.58 18.37
C ARG A 338 -18.80 7.49 17.46
N ALA A 339 -19.33 6.26 17.54
CA ALA A 339 -18.93 5.16 16.66
C ALA A 339 -19.11 5.50 15.17
N ASN A 340 -20.26 6.06 14.79
CA ASN A 340 -20.51 6.43 13.39
C ASN A 340 -19.64 7.61 12.93
N ALA A 341 -19.41 8.60 13.79
CA ALA A 341 -18.52 9.73 13.50
C ALA A 341 -17.05 9.26 13.34
N LEU A 342 -16.59 8.35 14.19
CA LEU A 342 -15.30 7.67 14.07
C LEU A 342 -15.22 6.85 12.77
N GLY A 343 -16.26 6.10 12.40
CA GLY A 343 -16.32 5.37 11.13
C GLY A 343 -16.21 6.28 9.90
N CYS A 344 -16.83 7.46 9.96
CA CYS A 344 -16.68 8.50 8.94
C CYS A 344 -15.23 9.04 8.90
N LEU A 345 -14.62 9.33 10.06
CA LEU A 345 -13.22 9.75 10.14
C LEU A 345 -12.27 8.71 9.51
N GLN A 346 -12.50 7.42 9.81
CA GLN A 346 -11.71 6.34 9.24
C GLN A 346 -11.81 6.30 7.71
N SER A 347 -13.02 6.51 7.18
CA SER A 347 -13.26 6.52 5.74
C SER A 347 -12.56 7.69 5.06
N ILE A 348 -12.54 8.87 5.69
CA ILE A 348 -11.75 10.03 5.22
C ILE A 348 -10.25 9.73 5.27
N ALA A 349 -9.76 9.11 6.34
CA ALA A 349 -8.35 8.75 6.49
C ALA A 349 -7.88 7.80 5.38
N ARG A 350 -8.72 6.85 4.96
CA ARG A 350 -8.44 5.95 3.82
C ARG A 350 -8.55 6.66 2.47
N ALA A 351 -9.58 7.48 2.27
CA ALA A 351 -9.88 8.12 0.99
C ALA A 351 -8.91 9.28 0.65
N SER A 352 -8.45 10.03 1.65
CA SER A 352 -7.64 11.24 1.49
C SER A 352 -6.63 11.46 2.64
N PRO A 353 -5.69 10.52 2.88
CA PRO A 353 -4.77 10.58 4.02
C PRO A 353 -3.94 11.87 4.05
N LYS A 354 -3.43 12.30 2.89
CA LYS A 354 -2.58 13.50 2.76
C LYS A 354 -3.28 14.80 3.17
N LYS A 355 -4.59 14.92 2.90
CA LYS A 355 -5.37 16.11 3.30
C LYS A 355 -5.59 16.15 4.82
N LEU A 356 -5.64 14.98 5.45
CA LEU A 356 -5.85 14.85 6.88
C LEU A 356 -4.59 15.20 7.71
N TYR A 357 -3.40 15.13 7.11
CA TYR A 357 -2.11 15.39 7.79
C TYR A 357 -2.06 16.70 8.56
N GLN A 358 -2.61 17.79 8.01
CA GLN A 358 -2.61 19.10 8.68
C GLN A 358 -3.51 19.15 9.93
N TYR A 359 -4.45 18.22 10.06
CA TYR A 359 -5.42 18.12 11.16
C TYR A 359 -5.04 17.07 12.22
N TRP A 360 -3.90 16.40 12.10
CA TRP A 360 -3.48 15.37 13.07
C TRP A 360 -3.43 15.87 14.52
N SER A 361 -3.04 17.13 14.73
CA SER A 361 -3.05 17.77 16.05
C SER A 361 -4.45 17.90 16.67
N HIS A 362 -5.52 17.69 15.91
CA HIS A 362 -6.89 17.69 16.43
C HIS A 362 -7.29 16.35 17.05
N PHE A 363 -6.54 15.27 16.78
CA PHE A 363 -6.91 13.90 17.13
C PHE A 363 -5.86 13.17 17.98
N PHE A 364 -4.59 13.56 17.90
CA PHE A 364 -3.48 12.90 18.60
C PHE A 364 -2.90 13.57 19.86
N PRO A 365 -3.33 14.75 20.35
CA PRO A 365 -2.66 15.36 21.48
C PRO A 365 -2.71 14.42 22.69
N TYR A 366 -1.54 14.01 23.18
CA TYR A 366 -1.46 13.23 24.40
C TYR A 366 -1.25 14.15 25.59
N THR A 367 -2.30 14.25 26.39
CA THR A 367 -2.30 14.84 27.72
C THR A 367 -3.08 13.89 28.61
N GLU A 368 -2.62 13.63 29.84
CA GLU A 368 -3.42 12.86 30.78
C GLU A 368 -4.83 13.47 30.88
N PRO A 369 -5.90 12.64 30.81
CA PRO A 369 -7.27 13.14 30.85
C PRO A 369 -7.53 13.90 32.15
N THR A 370 -7.41 15.21 32.10
CA THR A 370 -7.67 16.16 33.19
C THR A 370 -8.74 17.15 32.74
N GLU A 371 -9.40 17.83 33.68
CA GLU A 371 -10.55 18.73 33.43
C GLU A 371 -10.29 19.85 32.38
N THR A 372 -9.03 20.16 32.10
CA THR A 372 -8.62 21.25 31.21
C THR A 372 -7.95 20.79 29.92
N SER A 373 -7.73 19.47 29.78
CA SER A 373 -7.05 18.88 28.62
C SER A 373 -7.96 18.83 27.38
N SER A 374 -7.36 19.05 26.20
CA SER A 374 -8.08 18.87 24.94
C SER A 374 -8.28 17.37 24.67
N PRO A 375 -9.50 16.93 24.32
CA PRO A 375 -9.75 15.51 24.09
C PRO A 375 -9.04 15.01 22.82
N SER A 376 -8.66 13.74 22.84
CA SER A 376 -7.99 13.05 21.74
C SER A 376 -8.50 11.62 21.62
N LEU A 377 -8.05 10.91 20.58
CA LEU A 377 -8.38 9.48 20.42
C LEU A 377 -7.88 8.65 21.62
N PHE A 378 -6.81 9.08 22.29
CA PHE A 378 -6.34 8.45 23.53
C PHE A 378 -7.33 8.64 24.69
N THR A 379 -8.02 9.78 24.76
CA THR A 379 -9.10 10.01 25.73
C THR A 379 -10.25 9.02 25.52
N ILE A 380 -10.63 8.75 24.27
CA ILE A 380 -11.68 7.77 23.95
C ILE A 380 -11.23 6.38 24.40
N ILE A 381 -10.01 5.97 24.05
CA ILE A 381 -9.47 4.66 24.46
C ILE A 381 -9.45 4.53 25.99
N ALA A 382 -9.02 5.57 26.71
CA ALA A 382 -8.84 5.52 28.15
C ALA A 382 -10.16 5.54 28.95
N CYS A 383 -11.21 6.19 28.42
CA CYS A 383 -12.41 6.46 29.21
C CYS A 383 -13.66 5.68 28.73
N GLU A 384 -13.69 5.20 27.48
CA GLU A 384 -14.94 4.75 26.85
C GLU A 384 -15.41 3.40 27.38
N PRO A 385 -16.65 3.30 27.90
CA PRO A 385 -17.15 2.04 28.45
C PRO A 385 -17.38 0.99 27.36
N ILE A 386 -17.75 1.41 26.14
CA ILE A 386 -18.02 0.50 25.03
C ILE A 386 -16.71 0.11 24.32
N HIS A 387 -16.24 -1.12 24.55
CA HIS A 387 -15.01 -1.64 23.97
C HIS A 387 -14.99 -1.60 22.43
N THR A 388 -16.13 -1.74 21.73
CA THR A 388 -16.18 -1.64 20.26
C THR A 388 -15.81 -0.24 19.76
N VAL A 389 -16.14 0.81 20.52
CA VAL A 389 -15.76 2.19 20.22
C VAL A 389 -14.26 2.41 20.51
N ARG A 390 -13.73 1.83 21.59
CA ARG A 390 -12.27 1.81 21.88
C ARG A 390 -11.46 1.13 20.77
N ILE A 391 -11.94 -0.03 20.28
CA ILE A 391 -11.35 -0.75 19.14
C ILE A 391 -11.34 0.13 17.89
N LEU A 392 -12.45 0.84 17.61
CA LEU A 392 -12.54 1.71 16.44
C LEU A 392 -11.57 2.91 16.55
N ALA A 393 -11.41 3.50 17.73
CA ALA A 393 -10.42 4.55 17.99
C ALA A 393 -8.99 4.05 17.72
N CYS A 394 -8.63 2.85 18.19
CA CYS A 394 -7.34 2.22 17.87
C CYS A 394 -7.17 2.01 16.35
N SER A 395 -8.20 1.49 15.69
CA SER A 395 -8.20 1.25 14.25
C SER A 395 -7.98 2.53 13.44
N ILE A 396 -8.53 3.66 13.90
CA ILE A 396 -8.33 4.97 13.28
C ILE A 396 -6.91 5.49 13.47
N ILE A 397 -6.33 5.38 14.68
CA ILE A 397 -4.92 5.73 14.91
C ILE A 397 -4.03 4.97 13.92
N SER A 398 -4.23 3.65 13.80
CA SER A 398 -3.49 2.83 12.82
C SER A 398 -3.73 3.28 11.38
N THR A 399 -5.00 3.52 10.99
CA THR A 399 -5.36 3.94 9.62
C THR A 399 -4.76 5.29 9.25
N MET A 400 -4.66 6.22 10.21
CA MET A 400 -4.09 7.55 9.98
C MET A 400 -2.56 7.50 9.85
N ILE A 401 -1.89 6.63 10.59
CA ILE A 401 -0.41 6.51 10.58
C ILE A 401 0.08 5.60 9.45
N ASP A 402 -0.68 4.59 9.07
CA ASP A 402 -0.27 3.65 8.03
C ASP A 402 -0.04 4.34 6.67
N GLY A 403 1.06 3.98 6.00
CA GLY A 403 1.51 4.63 4.76
C GLY A 403 2.04 6.06 4.92
N SER A 404 2.17 6.60 6.15
CA SER A 404 2.66 7.97 6.39
C SER A 404 4.19 8.09 6.51
N LYS A 405 4.95 7.00 6.36
CA LYS A 405 6.42 6.97 6.50
C LYS A 405 7.16 8.10 5.78
N GLN A 406 6.76 8.45 4.55
CA GLN A 406 7.40 9.54 3.80
C GLN A 406 7.11 10.93 4.41
N TYR A 407 5.94 11.12 5.01
CA TYR A 407 5.55 12.35 5.69
C TYR A 407 6.24 12.45 7.06
N LEU A 408 6.25 11.35 7.82
CA LEU A 408 6.93 11.25 9.12
C LEU A 408 8.46 11.26 9.03
N ALA A 409 9.05 11.03 7.84
CA ALA A 409 10.49 11.20 7.62
C ALA A 409 10.99 12.64 7.88
N ALA A 410 10.09 13.62 7.90
CA ALA A 410 10.41 15.01 8.24
C ALA A 410 10.33 15.30 9.75
N ALA A 411 9.84 14.36 10.57
CA ALA A 411 9.70 14.54 12.02
C ALA A 411 11.08 14.68 12.68
N ASP A 412 11.23 15.69 13.53
CA ASP A 412 12.42 15.92 14.34
C ASP A 412 11.97 16.52 15.67
N ASP A 413 12.30 15.88 16.78
CA ASP A 413 11.99 16.34 18.14
C ASP A 413 13.26 16.71 18.93
N ARG A 414 14.43 16.73 18.27
CA ARG A 414 15.69 17.14 18.90
C ARG A 414 15.66 18.65 19.13
N GLU A 415 16.12 19.08 20.30
CA GLU A 415 15.99 20.47 20.74
C GLU A 415 16.70 21.44 19.79
N VAL A 416 15.92 22.24 19.06
CA VAL A 416 16.41 23.46 18.39
C VAL A 416 15.57 24.63 18.91
N LYS A 417 16.17 25.49 19.74
CA LYS A 417 15.51 26.69 20.27
C LYS A 417 15.35 27.72 19.14
N THR A 418 14.21 27.71 18.46
CA THR A 418 13.81 28.75 17.49
C THR A 418 12.50 29.41 17.91
N SER A 419 12.33 30.69 17.57
CA SER A 419 11.11 31.47 17.84
C SER A 419 9.91 31.05 16.98
N PHE A 420 10.12 30.19 15.98
CA PHE A 420 9.10 29.61 15.10
C PHE A 420 9.11 28.08 15.20
N THR A 421 7.93 27.45 15.30
CA THR A 421 7.77 25.99 15.27
C THR A 421 7.71 25.51 13.82
N SER A 422 8.76 24.83 13.37
CA SER A 422 8.79 24.23 12.04
C SER A 422 7.79 23.06 11.90
N LEU A 423 7.44 22.70 10.66
CA LEU A 423 6.63 21.50 10.40
C LEU A 423 7.30 20.24 10.97
N SER A 424 8.62 20.13 10.86
CA SER A 424 9.42 19.04 11.45
C SER A 424 9.27 18.93 12.96
N ALA A 425 9.36 20.06 13.68
CA ALA A 425 9.18 20.11 15.13
C ALA A 425 7.74 19.75 15.56
N LYS A 426 6.74 20.20 14.78
CA LYS A 426 5.33 19.84 15.00
C LYS A 426 5.12 18.33 14.81
N LEU A 427 5.71 17.74 13.78
CA LEU A 427 5.63 16.29 13.54
C LEU A 427 6.38 15.49 14.60
N GLY A 428 7.56 15.95 15.04
CA GLY A 428 8.28 15.35 16.17
C GLY A 428 7.44 15.33 17.45
N THR A 429 6.74 16.42 17.75
CA THR A 429 5.80 16.49 18.88
C THR A 429 4.66 15.48 18.75
N ILE A 430 4.05 15.34 17.57
CA ILE A 430 2.98 14.37 17.33
C ILE A 430 3.49 12.93 17.53
N VAL A 431 4.67 12.59 17.01
CA VAL A 431 5.26 11.25 17.17
C VAL A 431 5.56 10.95 18.65
N ARG A 432 6.10 11.93 19.37
CA ARG A 432 6.33 11.83 20.82
C ARG A 432 5.05 11.58 21.60
N GLU A 433 3.99 12.34 21.30
CA GLU A 433 2.68 12.20 21.93
C GLU A 433 2.01 10.86 21.59
N LEU A 434 2.16 10.37 20.35
CA LEU A 434 1.68 9.05 19.95
C LEU A 434 2.36 7.93 20.75
N HIS A 435 3.69 7.97 20.90
CA HIS A 435 4.41 6.98 21.71
C HIS A 435 3.99 7.04 23.19
N ALA A 436 3.95 8.25 23.76
CA ALA A 436 3.55 8.44 25.14
C ALA A 436 2.12 7.95 25.40
N GLY A 437 1.17 8.32 24.53
CA GLY A 437 -0.22 7.95 24.63
C GLY A 437 -0.45 6.45 24.53
N LEU A 438 0.16 5.79 23.54
CA LEU A 438 0.04 4.34 23.37
C LEU A 438 0.60 3.58 24.57
N CYS A 439 1.80 3.93 25.07
CA CYS A 439 2.38 3.26 26.22
C CYS A 439 1.50 3.40 27.47
N GLN A 440 0.88 4.57 27.66
CA GLN A 440 0.07 4.85 28.84
C GLN A 440 -1.28 4.15 28.84
N VAL A 441 -1.97 4.08 27.69
CA VAL A 441 -3.24 3.35 27.60
C VAL A 441 -3.03 1.83 27.67
N ILE A 442 -1.92 1.30 27.13
CA ILE A 442 -1.60 -0.14 27.21
C ILE A 442 -1.47 -0.61 28.66
N LEU A 443 -0.83 0.18 29.53
CA LEU A 443 -0.61 -0.20 30.94
C LEU A 443 -1.90 -0.25 31.77
N ARG A 444 -3.00 0.33 31.28
CA ARG A 444 -4.29 0.39 31.99
C ARG A 444 -5.39 -0.44 31.33
N GLU A 445 -5.13 -1.04 30.18
CA GLU A 445 -6.13 -1.75 29.40
C GLU A 445 -6.33 -3.18 29.91
N ASP A 446 -7.57 -3.54 30.17
CA ASP A 446 -7.99 -4.85 30.69
C ASP A 446 -8.67 -5.72 29.62
N HIS A 447 -9.24 -5.10 28.58
CA HIS A 447 -9.96 -5.81 27.55
C HIS A 447 -9.01 -6.37 26.49
N ILE A 448 -8.87 -7.70 26.44
CA ILE A 448 -7.96 -8.46 25.57
C ILE A 448 -7.98 -7.97 24.11
N THR A 449 -9.16 -7.81 23.51
CA THR A 449 -9.27 -7.35 22.11
C THR A 449 -8.81 -5.91 21.91
N VAL A 450 -9.01 -5.01 22.88
CA VAL A 450 -8.54 -3.62 22.79
C VAL A 450 -7.02 -3.60 22.96
N LEU A 451 -6.49 -4.34 23.92
CA LEU A 451 -5.04 -4.50 24.15
C LEU A 451 -4.33 -5.00 22.87
N ALA A 452 -4.86 -6.04 22.22
CA ALA A 452 -4.32 -6.54 20.97
C ALA A 452 -4.34 -5.48 19.83
N GLN A 453 -5.33 -4.59 19.80
CA GLN A 453 -5.38 -3.48 18.83
C GLN A 453 -4.39 -2.36 19.17
N LEU A 454 -4.17 -2.07 20.45
CA LEU A 454 -3.16 -1.11 20.88
C LEU A 454 -1.74 -1.56 20.52
N LEU A 455 -1.43 -2.84 20.70
CA LEU A 455 -0.15 -3.43 20.27
C LEU A 455 0.05 -3.30 18.76
N LYS A 456 -1.02 -3.48 17.97
CA LYS A 456 -1.00 -3.23 16.52
C LYS A 456 -0.77 -1.75 16.19
N CYS A 457 -1.37 -0.82 16.94
CA CYS A 457 -1.11 0.61 16.79
C CYS A 457 0.37 0.95 17.03
N CYS A 458 0.98 0.39 18.07
CA CYS A 458 2.42 0.52 18.31
C CYS A 458 3.22 0.00 17.12
N ASN A 459 2.87 -1.16 16.58
CA ASN A 459 3.57 -1.74 15.45
C ASN A 459 3.50 -0.84 14.19
N VAL A 460 2.34 -0.24 13.92
CA VAL A 460 2.15 0.70 12.81
C VAL A 460 2.97 1.97 13.02
N LEU A 461 3.02 2.49 14.25
CA LEU A 461 3.84 3.66 14.59
C LEU A 461 5.33 3.39 14.37
N VAL A 462 5.84 2.27 14.91
CA VAL A 462 7.26 1.89 14.75
C VAL A 462 7.64 1.72 13.28
N ASN A 463 6.76 1.15 12.45
CA ASN A 463 7.03 0.97 11.02
C ASN A 463 7.11 2.29 10.21
N ASN A 464 6.49 3.36 10.70
CA ASN A 464 6.35 4.64 9.99
C ASN A 464 7.20 5.78 10.58
N ALA A 465 7.64 5.70 11.83
CA ALA A 465 8.47 6.72 12.47
C ALA A 465 9.93 6.70 11.97
N ALA A 466 10.56 7.87 11.91
CA ALA A 466 11.94 8.06 11.47
C ALA A 466 12.89 8.21 12.67
N TYR A 467 13.18 7.09 13.35
CA TYR A 467 13.96 7.07 14.58
C TYR A 467 15.40 7.60 14.45
N ASP A 468 15.94 7.71 13.24
CA ASP A 468 17.25 8.33 12.97
C ASP A 468 17.27 9.84 13.26
N ARG A 469 16.09 10.47 13.35
CA ARG A 469 15.92 11.91 13.58
C ARG A 469 15.22 12.23 14.89
N LEU A 470 14.81 11.22 15.64
CA LEU A 470 14.12 11.38 16.91
C LEU A 470 15.10 11.26 18.08
N SER A 471 14.68 11.76 19.25
CA SER A 471 15.36 11.51 20.51
C SER A 471 15.41 10.01 20.85
N SER A 472 16.41 9.59 21.62
CA SER A 472 16.61 8.18 21.97
C SER A 472 15.54 7.65 22.94
N ASN A 473 15.42 6.32 23.07
CA ASN A 473 14.61 5.59 24.06
C ASN A 473 13.12 5.40 23.72
N TYR A 474 12.61 5.86 22.57
CA TYR A 474 11.24 5.55 22.15
C TYR A 474 11.00 4.04 21.99
N LEU A 475 11.95 3.36 21.35
CA LEU A 475 11.89 1.91 21.13
C LEU A 475 12.07 1.16 22.44
N SER A 476 13.05 1.56 23.26
CA SER A 476 13.27 0.99 24.59
C SER A 476 12.02 1.08 25.44
N ARG A 477 11.41 2.25 25.57
CA ARG A 477 10.20 2.43 26.38
C ARG A 477 9.06 1.55 25.86
N THR A 478 8.84 1.54 24.54
CA THR A 478 7.78 0.72 23.91
C THR A 478 8.03 -0.78 24.15
N TYR A 479 9.28 -1.24 24.02
CA TYR A 479 9.67 -2.62 24.28
C TYR A 479 9.43 -3.01 25.74
N HIS A 480 9.93 -2.24 26.71
CA HIS A 480 9.76 -2.55 28.13
C HIS A 480 8.29 -2.54 28.57
N THR A 481 7.46 -1.66 28.00
CA THR A 481 6.02 -1.63 28.27
C THR A 481 5.29 -2.87 27.73
N THR A 482 5.79 -3.49 26.65
CA THR A 482 5.04 -4.52 25.92
C THR A 482 5.65 -5.92 25.99
N ALA A 483 6.94 -6.07 26.27
CA ALA A 483 7.66 -7.35 26.21
C ALA A 483 7.06 -8.43 27.13
N ASN A 484 6.50 -8.07 28.28
CA ASN A 484 5.83 -9.03 29.16
C ASN A 484 4.57 -9.67 28.54
N PHE A 485 3.99 -9.08 27.50
CA PHE A 485 2.86 -9.68 26.79
C PHE A 485 3.26 -10.84 25.85
N LEU A 486 4.56 -11.14 25.68
CA LEU A 486 5.02 -12.37 25.01
C LEU A 486 4.51 -13.65 25.70
N VAL A 487 4.29 -13.60 27.01
CA VAL A 487 3.87 -14.73 27.85
C VAL A 487 2.40 -14.66 28.31
N HIS A 488 1.60 -13.80 27.66
CA HIS A 488 0.19 -13.59 27.97
C HIS A 488 -0.70 -14.78 27.56
N ASN A 489 -1.73 -15.15 28.32
CA ASN A 489 -2.56 -16.33 28.02
C ASN A 489 -3.32 -16.29 26.68
N ASP A 490 -3.69 -15.10 26.23
CA ASP A 490 -4.36 -14.92 24.93
C ASP A 490 -3.36 -14.85 23.77
N ASN A 491 -3.54 -15.73 22.78
CA ASN A 491 -2.67 -15.80 21.60
C ASN A 491 -2.75 -14.56 20.70
N ALA A 492 -3.88 -13.84 20.64
CA ALA A 492 -3.98 -12.64 19.82
C ALA A 492 -3.13 -11.49 20.39
N VAL A 493 -3.08 -11.37 21.72
CA VAL A 493 -2.18 -10.44 22.43
C VAL A 493 -0.72 -10.85 22.21
N ARG A 494 -0.37 -12.14 22.40
CA ARG A 494 1.00 -12.62 22.17
C ARG A 494 1.48 -12.32 20.77
N LEU A 495 0.70 -12.70 19.75
CA LEU A 495 1.07 -12.51 18.35
C LEU A 495 1.20 -11.03 18.00
N ALA A 496 0.30 -10.17 18.49
CA ALA A 496 0.42 -8.72 18.29
C ALA A 496 1.72 -8.16 18.91
N THR A 497 2.09 -8.64 20.10
CA THR A 497 3.36 -8.27 20.76
C THR A 497 4.56 -8.79 20.00
N MET A 498 4.53 -10.05 19.53
CA MET A 498 5.63 -10.65 18.78
C MET A 498 5.92 -9.92 17.48
N VAL A 499 4.87 -9.53 16.73
CA VAL A 499 5.00 -8.72 15.51
C VAL A 499 5.60 -7.34 15.83
N LEU A 500 5.15 -6.70 16.92
CA LEU A 500 5.73 -5.44 17.39
C LEU A 500 7.23 -5.59 17.74
N VAL A 501 7.58 -6.63 18.51
CA VAL A 501 8.98 -6.91 18.89
C VAL A 501 9.81 -7.17 17.66
N SER A 502 9.33 -7.98 16.71
CA SER A 502 10.00 -8.24 15.42
C SER A 502 10.30 -6.93 14.68
N THR A 503 9.33 -6.01 14.59
CA THR A 503 9.54 -4.69 13.98
C THR A 503 10.55 -3.83 14.73
N ILE A 504 10.57 -3.85 16.07
CA ILE A 504 11.56 -3.13 16.88
C ILE A 504 12.96 -3.71 16.61
N MET A 505 13.10 -5.03 16.56
CA MET A 505 14.38 -5.71 16.28
C MET A 505 14.88 -5.42 14.86
N ASP A 506 13.99 -5.21 13.90
CA ASP A 506 14.36 -4.89 12.51
C ASP A 506 14.72 -3.39 12.30
N CYS A 507 14.71 -2.58 13.35
CA CYS A 507 14.94 -1.14 13.24
C CYS A 507 16.43 -0.81 13.03
N LYS A 508 16.78 -0.46 11.78
CA LYS A 508 18.17 -0.13 11.38
C LYS A 508 18.70 1.22 11.89
N ALA A 509 17.84 2.10 12.38
CA ALA A 509 18.24 3.44 12.84
C ALA A 509 18.84 3.45 14.25
N CYS A 510 18.42 2.50 15.11
CA CYS A 510 18.71 2.51 16.55
C CYS A 510 19.46 1.25 17.00
N ILE A 511 20.38 0.73 16.18
CA ILE A 511 21.02 -0.59 16.39
C ILE A 511 21.59 -0.74 17.82
N LYS A 512 22.37 0.25 18.30
CA LYS A 512 22.96 0.22 19.65
C LYS A 512 21.95 0.22 20.79
N GLU A 513 20.79 0.86 20.59
CA GLU A 513 19.71 0.86 21.57
C GLU A 513 19.09 -0.55 21.64
N VAL A 514 18.79 -1.13 20.47
CA VAL A 514 18.16 -2.45 20.36
C VAL A 514 19.10 -3.60 20.77
N ASP A 515 20.41 -3.48 20.51
CA ASP A 515 21.43 -4.42 21.03
C ASP A 515 21.35 -4.56 22.55
N LYS A 516 21.14 -3.45 23.27
CA LYS A 516 20.97 -3.48 24.73
C LYS A 516 19.68 -4.17 25.14
N LEU A 517 18.58 -3.97 24.38
CA LEU A 517 17.30 -4.63 24.63
C LEU A 517 17.37 -6.16 24.46
N LEU A 518 18.14 -6.64 23.48
CA LEU A 518 18.36 -8.07 23.26
C LEU A 518 19.09 -8.75 24.42
N LEU A 519 19.96 -8.00 25.11
CA LEU A 519 20.73 -8.50 26.24
C LEU A 519 20.01 -8.34 27.58
N ASP A 520 19.06 -7.40 27.70
CA ASP A 520 18.30 -7.17 28.93
C ASP A 520 17.28 -8.29 29.21
N LYS A 521 17.17 -8.68 30.48
CA LYS A 521 16.28 -9.74 30.97
C LYS A 521 14.89 -9.21 31.28
N VAL A 522 14.14 -8.75 30.29
CA VAL A 522 12.85 -8.06 30.55
C VAL A 522 11.67 -9.03 30.71
N ILE A 523 11.74 -10.22 30.12
CA ILE A 523 10.60 -11.14 30.04
C ILE A 523 10.41 -11.85 31.39
N ASN A 524 9.15 -11.92 31.84
CA ASN A 524 8.67 -12.50 33.12
C ASN A 524 8.87 -11.64 34.38
N ARG A 525 9.39 -10.40 34.26
CA ARG A 525 9.71 -9.52 35.41
C ARG A 525 8.52 -9.10 36.30
N THR A 526 7.29 -9.04 35.79
CA THR A 526 6.16 -8.52 36.60
C THR A 526 5.53 -9.59 37.49
N SER A 527 5.54 -9.32 38.80
CA SER A 527 4.77 -9.98 39.85
C SER A 527 3.35 -9.40 39.94
N ALA A 528 2.36 -10.30 40.05
CA ALA A 528 0.93 -10.07 40.33
C ALA A 528 0.06 -9.50 39.17
N ASP A 529 -1.03 -10.22 38.89
CA ASP A 529 -2.28 -9.77 38.22
C ASP A 529 -2.50 -9.85 36.70
N PHE A 530 -1.69 -10.57 35.93
CA PHE A 530 -2.13 -11.00 34.58
C PHE A 530 -1.88 -12.48 34.32
N THR A 531 -2.83 -13.04 33.57
CA THR A 531 -2.95 -14.43 33.11
C THR A 531 -1.68 -14.91 32.40
N LYS A 532 -0.69 -15.40 33.18
CA LYS A 532 0.56 -15.99 32.67
C LYS A 532 0.28 -17.40 32.15
N LEU A 533 0.93 -17.74 31.03
CA LEU A 533 0.85 -19.09 30.47
C LEU A 533 1.43 -20.09 31.46
N PRO A 534 0.75 -21.22 31.74
CA PRO A 534 1.26 -22.27 32.63
C PRO A 534 2.69 -22.68 32.30
N PHE A 535 3.01 -22.75 31.00
CA PHE A 535 4.34 -23.06 30.47
C PHE A 535 5.48 -22.17 31.03
N PHE A 536 5.22 -20.90 31.37
CA PHE A 536 6.25 -19.96 31.84
C PHE A 536 6.29 -19.75 33.35
N GLN A 537 5.45 -20.44 34.13
CA GLN A 537 5.31 -20.20 35.58
C GLN A 537 6.60 -20.43 36.38
N ASN A 538 7.47 -21.34 35.93
CA ASN A 538 8.70 -21.70 36.62
C ASN A 538 9.95 -20.93 36.16
N HIS A 539 9.79 -19.91 35.31
CA HIS A 539 10.92 -19.14 34.76
C HIS A 539 10.95 -17.71 35.33
N GLU A 540 12.00 -17.38 36.11
CA GLU A 540 12.13 -16.09 36.81
C GLU A 540 12.30 -14.88 35.88
N GLU A 541 13.41 -14.78 35.15
CA GLU A 541 13.65 -13.72 34.15
C GLU A 541 14.44 -14.25 32.96
N MET A 542 14.07 -13.83 31.74
CA MET A 542 14.81 -14.18 30.53
C MET A 542 14.94 -13.00 29.57
N ASN A 543 16.04 -13.00 28.80
CA ASN A 543 16.17 -12.10 27.66
C ASN A 543 15.42 -12.65 26.44
N LEU A 544 15.28 -11.83 25.39
CA LEU A 544 14.50 -12.18 24.22
C LEU A 544 15.03 -13.44 23.51
N LEU A 545 16.35 -13.56 23.33
CA LEU A 545 16.93 -14.72 22.63
C LEU A 545 16.68 -16.03 23.37
N SER A 546 16.82 -16.03 24.70
CA SER A 546 16.50 -17.21 25.53
C SER A 546 15.01 -17.58 25.45
N TYR A 547 14.12 -16.59 25.45
CA TYR A 547 12.69 -16.80 25.24
C TYR A 547 12.41 -17.46 23.88
N LEU A 548 13.01 -16.96 22.80
CA LEU A 548 12.80 -17.50 21.45
C LEU A 548 13.29 -18.94 21.33
N VAL A 549 14.49 -19.25 21.85
CA VAL A 549 15.04 -20.61 21.88
C VAL A 549 14.10 -21.57 22.63
N LEU A 550 13.60 -21.16 23.80
CA LEU A 550 12.68 -21.96 24.61
C LEU A 550 11.34 -22.22 23.88
N VAL A 551 10.76 -21.18 23.28
CA VAL A 551 9.46 -21.27 22.58
C VAL A 551 9.56 -22.12 21.33
N ILE A 552 10.61 -21.95 20.53
CA ILE A 552 10.84 -22.75 19.33
C ILE A 552 11.07 -24.21 19.71
N GLY A 553 11.88 -24.49 20.73
CA GLY A 553 12.18 -25.85 21.18
C GLY A 553 11.01 -26.62 21.80
N SER A 554 9.91 -25.95 22.14
CA SER A 554 8.76 -26.58 22.79
C SER A 554 7.68 -27.00 21.79
N LYS A 555 7.33 -28.30 21.82
CA LYS A 555 6.20 -28.85 21.06
C LYS A 555 4.83 -28.47 21.63
N GLU A 556 4.77 -27.98 22.88
CA GLU A 556 3.52 -27.51 23.51
C GLU A 556 3.07 -26.16 22.96
N GLN A 557 3.97 -25.40 22.33
CA GLN A 557 3.65 -24.11 21.74
C GLN A 557 2.95 -24.29 20.39
N SER A 558 1.95 -23.45 20.12
CA SER A 558 1.23 -23.51 18.84
C SER A 558 2.16 -23.24 17.64
N PRO A 559 1.92 -23.87 16.47
CA PRO A 559 2.70 -23.63 15.26
C PRO A 559 2.86 -22.15 14.90
N VAL A 560 1.78 -21.37 15.05
CA VAL A 560 1.78 -19.93 14.73
C VAL A 560 2.77 -19.15 15.60
N VAL A 561 2.84 -19.47 16.90
CA VAL A 561 3.79 -18.83 17.83
C VAL A 561 5.23 -19.26 17.53
N ARG A 562 5.46 -20.53 17.17
CA ARG A 562 6.80 -21.02 16.79
C ARG A 562 7.30 -20.33 15.51
N ILE A 563 6.43 -20.22 14.50
CA ILE A 563 6.72 -19.51 13.23
C ILE A 563 7.04 -18.04 13.49
N GLU A 564 6.24 -17.34 14.30
CA GLU A 564 6.51 -15.94 14.60
C GLU A 564 7.81 -15.77 15.41
N SER A 565 8.17 -16.75 16.25
CA SER A 565 9.45 -16.74 16.98
C SER A 565 10.65 -16.85 16.03
N TRP A 566 10.57 -17.69 15.00
CA TRP A 566 11.53 -17.70 13.89
C TRP A 566 11.57 -16.36 13.17
N GLY A 567 10.41 -15.71 12.97
CA GLY A 567 10.31 -14.36 12.40
C GLY A 567 11.07 -13.30 13.19
N ILE A 568 10.96 -13.31 14.53
CA ILE A 568 11.72 -12.42 15.41
C ILE A 568 13.23 -12.73 15.31
N LEU A 569 13.62 -14.02 15.30
CA LEU A 569 15.03 -14.39 15.11
C LEU A 569 15.56 -13.92 13.74
N CYS A 570 14.75 -13.96 12.68
CA CYS A 570 15.12 -13.40 11.37
C CYS A 570 15.34 -11.88 11.45
N ALA A 571 14.49 -11.14 12.16
CA ALA A 571 14.69 -9.72 12.39
C ALA A 571 16.00 -9.46 13.15
N CYS A 572 16.24 -10.20 14.23
CA CYS A 572 17.48 -10.11 15.00
C CYS A 572 18.72 -10.44 14.16
N ALA A 573 18.67 -11.48 13.31
CA ALA A 573 19.81 -11.85 12.47
C ALA A 573 20.17 -10.74 11.49
N ARG A 574 19.19 -10.10 10.85
CA ARG A 574 19.38 -9.05 9.82
C ARG A 574 20.00 -7.75 10.34
N THR A 575 19.89 -7.47 11.64
CA THR A 575 20.30 -6.18 12.23
C THR A 575 21.30 -6.32 13.37
N HIS A 576 21.26 -7.46 14.09
CA HIS A 576 22.00 -7.73 15.32
C HIS A 576 22.79 -9.05 15.25
N PHE A 577 23.37 -9.33 14.07
CA PHE A 577 24.02 -10.61 13.76
C PHE A 577 25.12 -11.02 14.76
N SER A 578 25.92 -10.07 15.25
CA SER A 578 26.99 -10.35 16.22
C SER A 578 26.49 -10.91 17.55
N ILE A 579 25.24 -10.62 17.94
CA ILE A 579 24.64 -11.16 19.16
C ILE A 579 24.00 -12.52 18.86
N VAL A 580 23.30 -12.64 17.73
CA VAL A 580 22.61 -13.89 17.32
C VAL A 580 23.60 -15.01 17.00
N SER A 581 24.72 -14.70 16.34
CA SER A 581 25.75 -15.68 15.96
C SER A 581 26.34 -16.42 17.17
N LEU A 582 26.51 -15.75 18.30
CA LEU A 582 26.95 -16.36 19.57
C LEU A 582 26.00 -17.42 20.13
N LYS A 583 24.75 -17.48 19.62
CA LYS A 583 23.73 -18.46 20.03
C LYS A 583 23.58 -19.61 19.03
N TRP A 584 24.44 -19.71 18.01
CA TRP A 584 24.34 -20.73 16.96
C TRP A 584 24.21 -22.15 17.51
N GLU A 585 25.05 -22.55 18.47
CA GLU A 585 25.01 -23.90 19.08
C GLU A 585 23.67 -24.26 19.73
N HIS A 586 22.92 -23.25 20.20
CA HIS A 586 21.58 -23.46 20.77
C HIS A 586 20.48 -23.41 19.71
N ILE A 587 20.70 -22.68 18.61
CA ILE A 587 19.73 -22.51 17.53
C ILE A 587 19.81 -23.66 16.52
N ASN A 588 21.00 -24.17 16.23
CA ASN A 588 21.22 -25.21 15.22
C ASN A 588 20.37 -26.47 15.46
N PRO A 589 20.30 -27.05 16.69
CA PRO A 589 19.44 -28.21 16.94
C PRO A 589 17.94 -27.92 16.72
N LEU A 590 17.50 -26.67 16.93
CA LEU A 590 16.13 -26.26 16.68
C LEU A 590 15.80 -26.26 15.20
N ILE A 591 16.74 -25.82 14.35
CA ILE A 591 16.60 -25.88 12.90
C ILE A 591 16.44 -27.34 12.45
N ILE A 592 17.28 -28.25 12.96
CA ILE A 592 17.18 -29.69 12.64
C ILE A 592 15.79 -30.22 13.02
N ALA A 593 15.35 -29.94 14.24
CA ALA A 593 14.05 -30.42 14.73
C ALA A 593 12.87 -29.86 13.91
N ASP A 594 12.92 -28.57 13.55
CA ASP A 594 11.82 -27.92 12.84
C ASP A 594 11.81 -28.17 11.34
N LEU A 595 12.96 -28.41 10.72
CA LEU A 595 13.03 -28.91 9.34
C LEU A 595 12.50 -30.36 9.24
N ALA A 596 12.46 -31.11 10.33
CA ALA A 596 11.82 -32.43 10.39
C ALA A 596 10.32 -32.38 10.75
N SER A 597 9.74 -31.18 10.91
CA SER A 597 8.31 -31.03 11.26
C SER A 597 7.39 -31.43 10.11
N GLU A 598 6.24 -32.03 10.42
CA GLU A 598 5.19 -32.28 9.43
C GLU A 598 4.58 -30.98 8.87
N ASP A 599 4.56 -29.89 9.64
CA ASP A 599 4.02 -28.60 9.23
C ASP A 599 5.01 -27.87 8.30
N GLU A 600 4.64 -27.76 7.02
CA GLU A 600 5.44 -27.07 6.00
C GLU A 600 5.74 -25.60 6.33
N LYS A 601 4.87 -24.94 7.11
CA LYS A 601 5.06 -23.53 7.49
C LYS A 601 6.16 -23.40 8.55
N ILE A 602 6.26 -24.38 9.46
CA ILE A 602 7.34 -24.44 10.45
C ILE A 602 8.67 -24.70 9.74
N ARG A 603 8.72 -25.68 8.82
CA ARG A 603 9.91 -25.95 7.99
C ARG A 603 10.34 -24.70 7.21
N THR A 604 9.38 -24.02 6.60
CA THR A 604 9.62 -22.77 5.85
C THR A 604 10.17 -21.66 6.75
N ALA A 605 9.65 -21.50 7.98
CA ALA A 605 10.11 -20.48 8.92
C ALA A 605 11.56 -20.74 9.40
N ALA A 606 11.87 -21.99 9.77
CA ALA A 606 13.23 -22.39 10.15
C ALA A 606 14.22 -22.20 9.00
N MET A 607 13.84 -22.61 7.78
CA MET A 607 14.68 -22.42 6.60
C MET A 607 14.86 -20.94 6.24
N THR A 608 13.84 -20.10 6.46
CA THR A 608 13.94 -18.65 6.24
C THR A 608 14.98 -18.02 7.16
N PHE A 609 14.99 -18.41 8.44
CA PHE A 609 16.03 -17.99 9.38
C PHE A 609 17.42 -18.40 8.92
N LEU A 610 17.58 -19.65 8.47
CA LEU A 610 18.87 -20.14 7.98
C LEU A 610 19.39 -19.33 6.78
N VAL A 611 18.50 -18.94 5.86
CA VAL A 611 18.85 -18.06 4.72
C VAL A 611 19.29 -16.67 5.18
N GLU A 612 18.56 -16.04 6.10
CA GLU A 612 18.96 -14.72 6.62
C GLU A 612 20.27 -14.80 7.40
N TYR A 613 20.47 -15.85 8.21
CA TYR A 613 21.73 -16.09 8.90
C TYR A 613 22.88 -16.24 7.90
N ALA A 614 22.71 -17.04 6.84
CA ALA A 614 23.72 -17.25 5.81
C ALA A 614 24.10 -15.95 5.07
N LYS A 615 23.10 -15.11 4.79
CA LYS A 615 23.30 -13.81 4.15
C LYS A 615 24.15 -12.88 5.01
N GLU A 616 23.88 -12.80 6.31
CA GLU A 616 24.65 -11.95 7.23
C GLU A 616 26.02 -12.55 7.58
N GLN A 617 26.13 -13.88 7.69
CA GLN A 617 27.40 -14.60 7.85
C GLN A 617 28.33 -14.34 6.64
N ALA A 618 27.78 -14.33 5.42
CA ALA A 618 28.53 -13.97 4.22
C ALA A 618 29.05 -12.54 4.29
N ALA A 619 28.25 -11.59 4.79
CA ALA A 619 28.65 -10.19 4.94
C ALA A 619 29.68 -9.98 6.07
N PHE A 620 29.59 -10.77 7.15
CA PHE A 620 30.50 -10.72 8.31
C PHE A 620 31.87 -11.35 8.00
N GLY A 621 31.90 -12.46 7.25
CA GLY A 621 33.13 -13.19 6.89
C GLY A 621 33.91 -12.63 5.68
N GLY A 622 33.39 -11.61 5.00
CA GLY A 622 34.05 -11.00 3.84
C GLY A 622 33.18 -9.93 3.18
N GLY A 623 33.71 -8.70 3.09
CA GLY A 623 33.01 -7.51 2.61
C GLY A 623 32.21 -7.72 1.32
N ASN A 624 30.89 -7.65 1.44
CA ASN A 624 29.99 -7.46 0.31
C ASN A 624 29.25 -6.11 0.44
N ARG A 625 30.01 -5.06 0.76
CA ARG A 625 29.66 -3.70 0.33
C ARG A 625 30.40 -3.50 -0.98
N ASN A 626 29.66 -3.37 -2.09
CA ASN A 626 30.19 -2.89 -3.37
C ASN A 626 30.64 -1.42 -3.24
N THR A 627 31.73 -1.16 -2.52
CA THR A 627 32.44 0.12 -2.49
C THR A 627 33.88 -0.16 -2.86
N GLY A 628 34.20 -0.05 -4.15
CA GLY A 628 35.56 -0.17 -4.66
C GLY A 628 36.43 0.99 -4.19
N GLY A 629 37.07 0.82 -3.03
CA GLY A 629 38.16 1.65 -2.55
C GLY A 629 39.36 0.77 -2.20
N ASP A 630 40.55 1.18 -2.66
CA ASP A 630 41.78 0.41 -2.51
C ASP A 630 42.28 0.31 -1.05
N ASP A 631 41.77 1.14 -0.13
CA ASP A 631 42.19 1.19 1.27
C ASP A 631 41.63 0.05 2.16
N GLU A 632 40.57 -0.65 1.74
CA GLU A 632 40.02 -1.81 2.47
C GLU A 632 40.88 -3.08 2.31
N ARG A 633 41.73 -3.14 1.26
CA ARG A 633 42.53 -4.33 0.94
C ARG A 633 43.63 -4.61 1.98
N ILE A 634 44.07 -3.60 2.71
CA ILE A 634 45.18 -3.72 3.67
C ILE A 634 44.68 -4.20 5.04
N MET A 635 43.53 -3.71 5.52
CA MET A 635 42.91 -4.18 6.78
C MET A 635 42.35 -5.61 6.68
N VAL A 636 41.91 -6.01 5.49
CA VAL A 636 41.38 -7.36 5.23
C VAL A 636 42.50 -8.43 5.29
N GLN A 637 43.76 -8.09 5.02
CA GLN A 637 44.84 -9.09 5.01
C GLN A 637 45.32 -9.54 6.40
N GLU A 638 45.16 -8.72 7.44
CA GLU A 638 45.63 -9.06 8.80
C GLU A 638 44.58 -9.81 9.63
N VAL A 639 43.28 -9.58 9.39
CA VAL A 639 42.16 -10.29 10.07
C VAL A 639 41.89 -11.68 9.45
N GLN A 640 42.35 -11.91 8.22
CA GLN A 640 42.08 -13.13 7.43
C GLN A 640 42.80 -14.40 7.92
N LYS A 641 43.77 -14.35 8.83
CA LYS A 641 44.54 -15.57 9.19
C LYS A 641 43.94 -16.42 10.31
N GLU A 642 43.05 -15.89 11.17
CA GLU A 642 42.52 -16.63 12.32
C GLU A 642 40.99 -16.89 12.28
N ILE A 643 40.19 -16.06 11.60
CA ILE A 643 38.71 -16.17 11.61
C ILE A 643 38.17 -17.06 10.46
N ILE A 644 38.93 -17.24 9.38
CA ILE A 644 38.50 -18.00 8.19
C ILE A 644 38.17 -19.48 8.47
N PRO A 645 38.92 -20.23 9.31
CA PRO A 645 38.65 -21.66 9.49
C PRO A 645 37.28 -21.95 10.08
N GLU A 646 36.86 -21.25 11.14
CA GLU A 646 35.57 -21.48 11.80
C GLU A 646 34.40 -21.11 10.90
N VAL A 647 34.49 -19.97 10.19
CA VAL A 647 33.46 -19.55 9.23
C VAL A 647 33.35 -20.53 8.07
N PHE A 648 34.48 -21.04 7.57
CA PHE A 648 34.48 -22.07 6.52
C PHE A 648 33.86 -23.38 7.01
N LEU A 649 34.25 -23.86 8.20
CA LEU A 649 33.70 -25.08 8.81
C LEU A 649 32.19 -24.96 9.02
N TRP A 650 31.69 -23.78 9.37
CA TRP A 650 30.25 -23.52 9.45
C TRP A 650 29.55 -23.72 8.11
N TRP A 651 30.04 -23.09 7.03
CA TRP A 651 29.47 -23.27 5.69
C TRP A 651 29.50 -24.73 5.23
N ASP A 652 30.64 -25.40 5.45
CA ASP A 652 30.84 -26.79 5.04
C ASP A 652 29.88 -27.75 5.77
N SER A 653 29.69 -27.55 7.08
CA SER A 653 28.80 -28.36 7.91
C SER A 653 27.31 -28.12 7.57
N VAL A 654 26.89 -26.86 7.44
CA VAL A 654 25.48 -26.49 7.20
C VAL A 654 24.95 -27.02 5.86
N ILE A 655 25.79 -27.07 4.82
CA ILE A 655 25.39 -27.67 3.52
C ILE A 655 24.94 -29.13 3.72
N THR A 656 25.68 -29.89 4.52
CA THR A 656 25.42 -31.31 4.75
C THR A 656 24.26 -31.50 5.73
N GLN A 657 24.23 -30.72 6.81
CA GLN A 657 23.22 -30.85 7.87
C GLN A 657 21.82 -30.43 7.42
N HIS A 658 21.71 -29.36 6.64
CA HIS A 658 20.43 -28.71 6.35
C HIS A 658 20.10 -28.68 4.87
N ILE A 659 21.03 -28.22 4.03
CA ILE A 659 20.70 -27.85 2.63
C ILE A 659 20.42 -29.07 1.76
N GLN A 660 21.15 -30.17 1.96
CA GLN A 660 20.90 -31.42 1.22
C GLN A 660 19.47 -31.95 1.47
N GLY A 661 19.02 -32.00 2.74
CA GLY A 661 17.66 -32.41 3.10
C GLY A 661 16.60 -31.43 2.60
N SER A 662 16.79 -30.13 2.82
CA SER A 662 15.86 -29.09 2.35
C SER A 662 15.73 -29.02 0.83
N SER A 663 16.75 -29.47 0.08
CA SER A 663 16.70 -29.53 -1.38
C SER A 663 15.79 -30.65 -1.88
N ILE A 664 15.46 -31.67 -1.09
CA ILE A 664 14.53 -32.73 -1.50
C ILE A 664 13.16 -32.63 -0.81
N ASP A 665 12.95 -31.66 0.08
CA ASP A 665 11.69 -31.42 0.81
C ASP A 665 10.47 -31.32 -0.11
N ASP A 666 9.34 -31.91 0.25
CA ASP A 666 8.11 -31.86 -0.57
C ASP A 666 7.55 -30.44 -0.71
N CYS A 667 7.81 -29.54 0.25
CA CYS A 667 7.39 -28.15 0.20
C CYS A 667 8.27 -27.34 -0.75
N HIS A 668 7.64 -26.81 -1.81
CA HIS A 668 8.33 -25.96 -2.79
C HIS A 668 8.94 -24.69 -2.18
N ALA A 669 8.36 -24.13 -1.11
CA ALA A 669 8.91 -22.97 -0.43
C ALA A 669 10.27 -23.28 0.22
N VAL A 670 10.40 -24.45 0.84
CA VAL A 670 11.66 -24.92 1.43
C VAL A 670 12.72 -25.14 0.34
N ARG A 671 12.35 -25.77 -0.79
CA ARG A 671 13.24 -25.92 -1.96
C ARG A 671 13.73 -24.58 -2.53
N ALA A 672 12.85 -23.59 -2.61
CA ALA A 672 13.20 -22.25 -3.07
C ALA A 672 14.18 -21.57 -2.08
N LEU A 673 13.94 -21.70 -0.78
CA LEU A 673 14.85 -21.18 0.25
C LEU A 673 16.20 -21.89 0.25
N ALA A 674 16.26 -23.19 -0.07
CA ALA A 674 17.53 -23.91 -0.26
C ALA A 674 18.35 -23.29 -1.42
N CYS A 675 17.70 -22.91 -2.52
CA CYS A 675 18.36 -22.16 -3.61
C CYS A 675 18.83 -20.78 -3.15
N ASP A 676 17.99 -20.06 -2.40
CA ASP A 676 18.37 -18.74 -1.89
C ASP A 676 19.56 -18.85 -0.92
N PHE A 677 19.61 -19.85 -0.03
CA PHE A 677 20.77 -20.13 0.81
C PHE A 677 22.04 -20.34 -0.05
N MET A 678 21.97 -21.25 -1.03
CA MET A 678 23.11 -21.55 -1.90
C MET A 678 23.61 -20.30 -2.65
N SER A 679 22.72 -19.37 -2.98
CA SER A 679 23.06 -18.09 -3.62
C SER A 679 23.83 -17.11 -2.73
N HIS A 680 23.87 -17.34 -1.41
CA HIS A 680 24.63 -16.52 -0.45
C HIS A 680 26.01 -17.10 -0.12
N ILE A 681 26.35 -18.31 -0.58
CA ILE A 681 27.68 -18.89 -0.37
C ILE A 681 28.73 -17.97 -1.05
N PRO A 682 29.71 -17.43 -0.30
CA PRO A 682 30.76 -16.59 -0.88
C PRO A 682 31.65 -17.34 -1.89
N SER A 683 32.19 -16.64 -2.89
CA SER A 683 33.01 -17.28 -3.95
C SER A 683 34.28 -17.97 -3.43
N ASN A 684 34.94 -17.36 -2.43
CA ASN A 684 36.12 -17.94 -1.77
C ASN A 684 35.76 -19.20 -0.97
N VAL A 685 34.63 -19.20 -0.27
CA VAL A 685 34.11 -20.38 0.45
C VAL A 685 33.77 -21.47 -0.54
N PHE A 686 32.99 -21.16 -1.58
CA PHE A 686 32.60 -22.11 -2.62
C PHE A 686 33.82 -22.79 -3.26
N SER A 687 34.87 -22.02 -3.55
CA SER A 687 36.10 -22.55 -4.16
C SER A 687 36.87 -23.52 -3.26
N ALA A 688 36.75 -23.37 -1.94
CA ALA A 688 37.37 -24.24 -0.95
C ALA A 688 36.52 -25.47 -0.57
N LEU A 689 35.23 -25.51 -0.96
CA LEU A 689 34.38 -26.69 -0.73
C LEU A 689 34.88 -27.91 -1.51
N SER A 690 34.56 -29.10 -0.99
CA SER A 690 34.82 -30.36 -1.67
C SER A 690 34.16 -30.39 -3.06
N VAL A 691 34.72 -31.18 -3.98
CA VAL A 691 34.19 -31.29 -5.36
C VAL A 691 32.75 -31.79 -5.34
N GLU A 692 32.41 -32.70 -4.43
CA GLU A 692 31.07 -33.26 -4.24
C GLU A 692 30.07 -32.17 -3.85
N LYS A 693 30.42 -31.30 -2.89
CA LYS A 693 29.54 -30.22 -2.43
C LYS A 693 29.37 -29.13 -3.50
N ARG A 694 30.45 -28.78 -4.22
CA ARG A 694 30.36 -27.86 -5.36
C ARG A 694 29.43 -28.41 -6.44
N ASN A 695 29.59 -29.69 -6.80
CA ASN A 695 28.75 -30.36 -7.77
C ASN A 695 27.29 -30.46 -7.31
N PHE A 696 27.06 -30.72 -6.03
CA PHE A 696 25.71 -30.71 -5.45
C PHE A 696 25.06 -29.33 -5.66
N CYS A 697 25.72 -28.24 -5.27
CA CYS A 697 25.15 -26.90 -5.41
C CYS A 697 24.88 -26.52 -6.87
N THR A 698 25.83 -26.76 -7.78
CA THR A 698 25.67 -26.40 -9.20
C THR A 698 24.57 -27.23 -9.88
N LYS A 699 24.54 -28.55 -9.66
CA LYS A 699 23.52 -29.44 -10.25
C LYS A 699 22.13 -29.18 -9.70
N THR A 700 21.99 -28.92 -8.39
CA THR A 700 20.70 -28.58 -7.79
C THR A 700 20.15 -27.30 -8.39
N LEU A 701 20.95 -26.23 -8.49
CA LEU A 701 20.51 -24.97 -9.11
C LEU A 701 20.14 -25.14 -10.61
N LEU A 702 20.92 -25.91 -11.37
CA LEU A 702 20.62 -26.20 -12.79
C LEU A 702 19.38 -27.07 -12.98
N GLY A 703 19.11 -28.00 -12.06
CA GLY A 703 17.89 -28.79 -12.09
C GLY A 703 16.67 -27.94 -11.70
N PHE A 704 16.81 -27.13 -10.66
CA PHE A 704 15.71 -26.37 -10.07
C PHE A 704 15.25 -25.19 -10.92
N SER A 705 16.12 -24.68 -11.80
CA SER A 705 15.72 -23.69 -12.81
C SER A 705 14.65 -24.21 -13.78
N LYS A 706 14.46 -25.53 -13.87
CA LYS A 706 13.44 -26.20 -14.71
C LYS A 706 12.35 -26.89 -13.88
N PHE A 707 12.30 -26.63 -12.58
CA PHE A 707 11.35 -27.24 -11.66
C PHE A 707 9.90 -26.83 -11.95
N GLU A 708 8.90 -27.60 -11.51
CA GLU A 708 7.48 -27.32 -11.79
C GLU A 708 6.97 -26.01 -11.15
N ASN A 709 7.46 -25.70 -9.95
CA ASN A 709 7.04 -24.52 -9.20
C ASN A 709 7.82 -23.25 -9.62
N PRO A 710 7.14 -22.14 -9.96
CA PRO A 710 7.81 -20.91 -10.41
C PRO A 710 8.66 -20.24 -9.34
N GLY A 711 8.32 -20.39 -8.05
CA GLY A 711 9.13 -19.85 -6.95
C GLY A 711 10.51 -20.52 -6.89
N VAL A 712 10.54 -21.85 -7.01
CA VAL A 712 11.77 -22.64 -7.06
C VAL A 712 12.61 -22.27 -8.29
N ARG A 713 12.00 -22.18 -9.48
CA ARG A 713 12.70 -21.74 -10.70
C ARG A 713 13.31 -20.36 -10.55
N ALA A 714 12.58 -19.42 -9.95
CA ALA A 714 13.07 -18.06 -9.75
C ALA A 714 14.27 -18.00 -8.79
N ALA A 715 14.20 -18.71 -7.65
CA ALA A 715 15.31 -18.79 -6.70
C ALA A 715 16.54 -19.47 -7.30
N ALA A 716 16.35 -20.56 -8.05
CA ALA A 716 17.42 -21.24 -8.76
C ALA A 716 18.09 -20.34 -9.82
N CYS A 717 17.31 -19.63 -10.64
CA CYS A 717 17.85 -18.69 -11.63
C CYS A 717 18.63 -17.54 -10.97
N ARG A 718 18.21 -17.08 -9.77
CA ARG A 718 19.00 -16.14 -8.97
C ARG A 718 20.34 -16.76 -8.58
N GLY A 719 20.36 -17.97 -8.02
CA GLY A 719 21.59 -18.67 -7.64
C GLY A 719 22.55 -18.86 -8.82
N LEU A 720 22.03 -19.31 -9.97
CA LEU A 720 22.79 -19.42 -11.22
C LEU A 720 23.43 -18.08 -11.64
N GLY A 721 22.70 -16.98 -11.52
CA GLY A 721 23.21 -15.64 -11.82
C GLY A 721 24.27 -15.13 -10.84
N VAL A 722 24.33 -15.66 -9.61
CA VAL A 722 25.44 -15.40 -8.67
C VAL A 722 26.64 -16.27 -9.04
N TYR A 723 26.42 -17.56 -9.31
CA TYR A 723 27.50 -18.53 -9.51
C TYR A 723 28.33 -18.28 -10.77
N ILE A 724 27.74 -17.69 -11.81
CA ILE A 724 28.52 -17.27 -13.00
C ILE A 724 29.58 -16.20 -12.69
N LEU A 725 29.42 -15.47 -11.58
CA LEU A 725 30.43 -14.50 -11.13
C LEU A 725 31.62 -15.18 -10.44
N PHE A 726 31.56 -16.49 -10.17
CA PHE A 726 32.66 -17.21 -9.51
C PHE A 726 33.73 -17.61 -10.54
N PRO A 727 34.99 -17.19 -10.39
CA PRO A 727 36.04 -17.46 -11.37
C PRO A 727 36.19 -18.95 -11.73
N ILE A 728 36.05 -19.84 -10.74
CA ILE A 728 36.18 -21.28 -10.93
C ILE A 728 35.09 -21.91 -11.81
N LEU A 729 33.96 -21.24 -12.00
CA LEU A 729 32.82 -21.72 -12.81
C LEU A 729 32.75 -21.05 -14.20
N GLN A 730 33.55 -20.01 -14.44
CA GLN A 730 33.51 -19.24 -15.68
C GLN A 730 34.12 -19.97 -16.88
N GLN A 731 35.07 -20.88 -16.62
CA GLN A 731 35.76 -21.68 -17.63
C GLN A 731 35.27 -23.15 -17.67
N ASP A 732 34.25 -23.46 -16.88
CA ASP A 732 33.66 -24.80 -16.74
C ASP A 732 32.44 -24.96 -17.68
N THR A 733 32.00 -26.20 -17.95
CA THR A 733 30.78 -26.49 -18.71
C THR A 733 29.54 -25.85 -18.08
N PHE A 734 29.60 -25.56 -16.78
CA PHE A 734 28.59 -24.83 -16.03
C PHE A 734 28.13 -23.54 -16.73
N ALA A 735 29.05 -22.72 -17.27
CA ALA A 735 28.66 -21.45 -17.88
C ALA A 735 27.71 -21.64 -19.08
N SER A 736 27.95 -22.69 -19.87
CA SER A 736 27.12 -23.04 -21.02
C SER A 736 25.77 -23.62 -20.59
N ASP A 737 25.77 -24.55 -19.63
CA ASP A 737 24.54 -25.14 -19.08
C ASP A 737 23.64 -24.09 -18.41
N MET A 738 24.26 -23.18 -17.65
CA MET A 738 23.59 -22.05 -17.03
C MET A 738 22.94 -21.17 -18.08
N ALA A 739 23.70 -20.76 -19.09
CA ALA A 739 23.23 -19.89 -20.15
C ALA A 739 22.04 -20.51 -20.92
N LEU A 740 22.13 -21.80 -21.28
CA LEU A 740 21.02 -22.53 -21.90
C LEU A 740 19.78 -22.56 -21.01
N SER A 741 19.98 -22.84 -19.73
CA SER A 741 18.91 -22.90 -18.75
C SER A 741 18.21 -21.55 -18.60
N VAL A 742 18.94 -20.46 -18.39
CA VAL A 742 18.32 -19.14 -18.18
C VAL A 742 17.66 -18.61 -19.45
N ILE A 743 18.22 -18.89 -20.63
CA ILE A 743 17.59 -18.54 -21.92
C ILE A 743 16.23 -19.23 -22.06
N GLN A 744 16.11 -20.50 -21.69
CA GLN A 744 14.83 -21.21 -21.71
C GLN A 744 13.81 -20.53 -20.78
N GLN A 745 14.24 -20.12 -19.58
CA GLN A 745 13.37 -19.47 -18.58
C GLN A 745 13.00 -18.02 -18.92
N MET A 746 13.56 -17.44 -19.99
CA MET A 746 13.15 -16.12 -20.49
C MET A 746 11.73 -16.11 -21.07
N ALA A 747 11.18 -17.26 -21.42
CA ALA A 747 9.80 -17.39 -21.92
C ALA A 747 8.81 -17.88 -20.85
N ASP A 748 9.22 -17.95 -19.58
CA ASP A 748 8.38 -18.46 -18.49
C ASP A 748 7.10 -17.62 -18.31
N PRO A 749 5.92 -18.20 -18.09
CA PRO A 749 4.69 -17.43 -17.86
C PRO A 749 4.78 -16.53 -16.61
N ASN A 750 5.53 -16.93 -15.60
CA ASN A 750 5.71 -16.18 -14.37
C ASN A 750 6.76 -15.07 -14.53
N ILE A 751 6.32 -13.82 -14.33
CA ILE A 751 7.17 -12.63 -14.42
C ILE A 751 8.40 -12.69 -13.50
N LEU A 752 8.29 -13.25 -12.29
CA LEU A 752 9.41 -13.31 -11.35
C LEU A 752 10.54 -14.19 -11.90
N VAL A 753 10.19 -15.33 -12.52
CA VAL A 753 11.16 -16.21 -13.18
C VAL A 753 11.89 -15.47 -14.30
N ARG A 754 11.15 -14.75 -15.16
CA ARG A 754 11.76 -13.93 -16.23
C ARG A 754 12.64 -12.80 -15.69
N VAL A 755 12.26 -12.16 -14.58
CA VAL A 755 13.08 -11.14 -13.91
C VAL A 755 14.40 -11.73 -13.41
N ARG A 756 14.39 -12.90 -12.78
CA ARG A 756 15.60 -13.57 -12.28
C ARG A 756 16.48 -14.11 -13.41
N SER A 757 15.87 -14.70 -14.44
CA SER A 757 16.56 -15.25 -15.61
C SER A 757 17.23 -14.15 -16.44
N SER A 758 16.54 -13.03 -16.67
CA SER A 758 17.12 -11.87 -17.37
C SER A 758 18.27 -11.24 -16.60
N TRP A 759 18.18 -11.19 -15.26
CA TRP A 759 19.26 -10.72 -14.41
C TRP A 759 20.49 -11.63 -14.50
N ALA A 760 20.30 -12.95 -14.43
CA ALA A 760 21.36 -13.94 -14.59
C ALA A 760 22.03 -13.87 -15.98
N LEU A 761 21.23 -13.72 -17.04
CA LEU A 761 21.74 -13.53 -18.40
C LEU A 761 22.58 -12.25 -18.52
N GLY A 762 22.15 -11.15 -17.90
CA GLY A 762 22.96 -9.93 -17.87
C GLY A 762 24.28 -10.11 -17.11
N ASN A 763 24.30 -10.87 -16.01
CA ASN A 763 25.53 -11.18 -15.28
C ASN A 763 26.49 -12.03 -16.11
N LEU A 764 25.98 -13.01 -16.86
CA LEU A 764 26.77 -13.75 -17.84
C LEU A 764 27.42 -12.80 -18.86
N CYS A 765 26.62 -11.91 -19.46
CA CYS A 765 27.15 -10.98 -20.47
C CYS A 765 28.19 -10.02 -19.90
N ASP A 766 27.99 -9.50 -18.69
CA ASP A 766 28.97 -8.64 -18.01
C ASP A 766 30.25 -9.42 -17.65
N THR A 767 30.12 -10.68 -17.26
CA THR A 767 31.27 -11.57 -17.00
C THR A 767 32.09 -11.80 -18.28
N MET A 768 31.42 -12.00 -19.42
CA MET A 768 32.10 -12.12 -20.71
C MET A 768 32.88 -10.83 -21.06
N VAL A 769 32.33 -9.65 -20.77
CA VAL A 769 33.04 -8.37 -20.91
C VAL A 769 34.30 -8.34 -20.04
N LEU A 770 34.19 -8.74 -18.76
CA LEU A 770 35.33 -8.76 -17.84
C LEU A 770 36.46 -9.69 -18.31
N LEU A 771 36.11 -10.86 -18.86
CA LEU A 771 37.08 -11.84 -19.39
C LEU A 771 37.69 -11.44 -20.74
N SER A 772 37.01 -10.56 -21.50
CA SER A 772 37.53 -10.04 -22.77
C SER A 772 38.65 -8.99 -22.59
N THR A 773 38.80 -8.43 -21.38
CA THR A 773 39.75 -7.35 -21.12
C THR A 773 41.18 -7.88 -20.93
N PRO A 774 42.19 -7.39 -21.67
CA PRO A 774 43.56 -7.94 -21.65
C PRO A 774 44.22 -7.98 -20.26
N ALA A 775 43.92 -7.02 -19.38
CA ALA A 775 44.50 -6.92 -18.03
C ALA A 775 44.14 -8.09 -17.10
N ASN A 776 43.05 -8.81 -17.38
CA ASN A 776 42.62 -9.97 -16.59
C ASN A 776 43.08 -11.31 -17.19
N ASN A 777 43.63 -11.31 -18.40
CA ASN A 777 44.15 -12.49 -19.06
C ASN A 777 45.63 -12.66 -18.71
N GLN A 778 45.90 -13.38 -17.61
CA GLN A 778 47.25 -13.86 -17.25
C GLN A 778 47.75 -14.92 -18.24
N GLY A 779 47.95 -14.55 -19.51
CA GLY A 779 48.67 -15.37 -20.50
C GLY A 779 48.03 -16.71 -20.91
N MET A 780 46.83 -17.05 -20.48
CA MET A 780 46.18 -18.34 -20.82
C MET A 780 45.36 -18.21 -22.12
N SER A 781 45.65 -19.04 -23.12
CA SER A 781 45.01 -18.99 -24.44
C SER A 781 43.50 -19.28 -24.37
N ASN A 782 42.70 -18.36 -24.91
CA ASN A 782 41.24 -18.29 -24.83
C ASN A 782 40.49 -19.23 -25.82
N THR A 783 41.02 -20.42 -26.10
CA THR A 783 40.61 -21.24 -27.25
C THR A 783 39.32 -22.05 -27.03
N ASN A 784 39.02 -22.50 -25.81
CA ASN A 784 37.83 -23.32 -25.54
C ASN A 784 36.54 -22.48 -25.37
N THR A 785 36.65 -21.23 -24.91
CA THR A 785 35.55 -20.28 -24.76
C THR A 785 35.00 -19.82 -26.12
N GLU A 786 35.86 -19.77 -27.14
CA GLU A 786 35.54 -19.18 -28.44
C GLU A 786 34.54 -20.00 -29.29
N PHE A 787 34.56 -21.34 -29.18
CA PHE A 787 33.72 -22.22 -30.01
C PHE A 787 32.30 -22.38 -29.45
N LEU A 788 32.15 -22.65 -28.15
CA LEU A 788 30.84 -22.78 -27.49
C LEU A 788 30.06 -21.45 -27.50
N ILE A 789 30.75 -20.32 -27.35
CA ILE A 789 30.12 -18.99 -27.38
C ILE A 789 29.71 -18.60 -28.82
N LYS A 790 30.43 -19.05 -29.87
CA LYS A 790 30.11 -18.73 -31.28
C LYS A 790 28.68 -19.12 -31.69
N VAL A 791 28.16 -20.25 -31.22
CA VAL A 791 26.79 -20.72 -31.49
C VAL A 791 25.76 -20.08 -30.53
N MET A 792 26.21 -19.62 -29.35
CA MET A 792 25.33 -19.03 -28.33
C MET A 792 25.06 -17.54 -28.53
N TRP A 793 25.92 -16.77 -29.21
CA TRP A 793 25.71 -15.34 -29.46
C TRP A 793 24.30 -15.03 -29.99
N THR A 794 23.89 -15.71 -31.05
CA THR A 794 22.56 -15.54 -31.65
C THR A 794 21.44 -15.83 -30.65
N ARG A 795 21.58 -16.86 -29.82
CA ARG A 795 20.57 -17.24 -28.81
C ARG A 795 20.51 -16.22 -27.67
N ILE A 796 21.67 -15.76 -27.18
CA ILE A 796 21.75 -14.76 -26.11
C ILE A 796 21.18 -13.43 -26.59
N VAL A 797 21.57 -12.96 -27.79
CA VAL A 797 21.06 -11.72 -28.38
C VAL A 797 19.54 -11.79 -28.57
N LYS A 798 19.01 -12.89 -29.12
CA LYS A 798 17.55 -13.07 -29.26
C LYS A 798 16.83 -13.09 -27.90
N ALA A 799 17.38 -13.76 -26.90
CA ALA A 799 16.81 -13.79 -25.55
C ALA A 799 16.82 -12.40 -24.90
N ALA A 800 17.92 -11.65 -25.03
CA ALA A 800 18.05 -10.29 -24.52
C ALA A 800 17.14 -9.29 -25.27
N LEU A 801 16.92 -9.48 -26.59
CA LEU A 801 15.94 -8.73 -27.37
C LEU A 801 14.49 -8.98 -26.93
N SER A 802 14.15 -10.23 -26.60
CA SER A 802 12.85 -10.56 -26.01
C SER A 802 12.70 -9.87 -24.65
N ALA A 803 13.72 -9.96 -23.79
CA ALA A 803 13.75 -9.35 -22.46
C ALA A 803 13.59 -7.82 -22.50
N SER A 804 14.23 -7.15 -23.45
CA SER A 804 14.17 -5.68 -23.60
C SER A 804 12.81 -5.17 -24.10
N ASN A 805 11.94 -6.08 -24.56
CA ASN A 805 10.58 -5.79 -25.00
C ASN A 805 9.50 -6.37 -24.06
N ASP A 806 9.88 -7.01 -22.96
CA ASP A 806 8.97 -7.63 -21.97
C ASP A 806 8.44 -6.58 -20.96
N ASN A 807 8.00 -7.03 -19.79
CA ASN A 807 7.55 -6.22 -18.67
C ASN A 807 8.63 -5.24 -18.19
N GLU A 808 8.21 -4.09 -17.68
CA GLU A 808 9.08 -3.04 -17.12
C GLU A 808 10.09 -3.50 -16.06
N LYS A 809 9.81 -4.61 -15.36
CA LYS A 809 10.74 -5.22 -14.38
C LYS A 809 11.86 -6.03 -15.04
N VAL A 810 11.64 -6.55 -16.24
CA VAL A 810 12.58 -7.40 -17.02
C VAL A 810 13.43 -6.52 -17.95
N ARG A 811 12.81 -5.51 -18.58
CA ARG A 811 13.44 -4.62 -19.57
C ARG A 811 14.82 -4.08 -19.20
N PRO A 812 15.09 -3.58 -17.97
CA PRO A 812 16.41 -3.05 -17.61
C PRO A 812 17.52 -4.09 -17.73
N ASN A 813 17.23 -5.35 -17.38
CA ASN A 813 18.20 -6.44 -17.50
C ASN A 813 18.40 -6.85 -18.96
N GLY A 814 17.32 -6.85 -19.75
CA GLY A 814 17.36 -7.13 -21.18
C GLY A 814 18.26 -6.15 -21.94
N VAL A 815 18.04 -4.84 -21.76
CA VAL A 815 18.89 -3.83 -22.41
C VAL A 815 20.34 -3.89 -21.92
N ARG A 816 20.58 -4.14 -20.62
CA ARG A 816 21.94 -4.35 -20.09
C ARG A 816 22.63 -5.52 -20.80
N ALA A 817 21.97 -6.67 -20.90
CA ALA A 817 22.50 -7.84 -21.58
C ALA A 817 22.80 -7.56 -23.06
N LEU A 818 21.94 -6.82 -23.76
CA LEU A 818 22.18 -6.39 -25.15
C LEU A 818 23.45 -5.56 -25.30
N GLY A 819 23.65 -4.56 -24.44
CA GLY A 819 24.85 -3.72 -24.49
C GLY A 819 26.12 -4.53 -24.27
N SER A 820 26.12 -5.37 -23.24
CA SER A 820 27.30 -6.17 -22.85
C SER A 820 27.61 -7.28 -23.84
N ILE A 821 26.60 -7.97 -24.38
CA ILE A 821 26.85 -9.05 -25.35
C ILE A 821 27.41 -8.50 -26.67
N ILE A 822 26.92 -7.36 -27.16
CA ILE A 822 27.44 -6.75 -28.39
C ILE A 822 28.84 -6.15 -28.18
N HIS A 823 29.16 -5.68 -26.97
CA HIS A 823 30.51 -5.20 -26.63
C HIS A 823 31.57 -6.28 -26.94
N VAL A 824 31.30 -7.54 -26.60
CA VAL A 824 32.25 -8.65 -26.80
C VAL A 824 32.01 -9.49 -28.06
N SER A 825 31.02 -9.13 -28.88
CA SER A 825 30.74 -9.85 -30.12
C SER A 825 31.93 -9.80 -31.10
N PRO A 826 32.32 -10.92 -31.71
CA PRO A 826 33.40 -10.95 -32.68
C PRO A 826 32.99 -10.29 -34.01
N THR A 827 33.98 -9.78 -34.75
CA THR A 827 33.77 -9.04 -36.02
C THR A 827 32.92 -9.81 -37.02
N ASN A 828 33.18 -11.09 -37.21
CA ASN A 828 32.43 -11.94 -38.13
C ASN A 828 30.93 -12.07 -37.76
N PHE A 829 30.58 -12.01 -36.48
CA PHE A 829 29.19 -11.98 -36.03
C PHE A 829 28.54 -10.64 -36.35
N LEU A 830 29.24 -9.54 -36.06
CA LEU A 830 28.74 -8.18 -36.32
C LEU A 830 28.49 -7.95 -37.81
N GLU A 831 29.41 -8.38 -38.68
CA GLU A 831 29.28 -8.28 -40.14
C GLU A 831 28.13 -9.15 -40.67
N ARG A 832 28.05 -10.41 -40.21
CA ARG A 832 27.00 -11.35 -40.66
C ARG A 832 25.59 -10.87 -40.26
N GLU A 833 25.44 -10.35 -39.04
CA GLU A 833 24.14 -9.98 -38.48
C GLU A 833 23.84 -8.47 -38.55
N GLU A 834 24.66 -7.69 -39.25
CA GLU A 834 24.58 -6.22 -39.33
C GLU A 834 23.17 -5.74 -39.71
N ARG A 835 22.59 -6.39 -40.73
CA ARG A 835 21.27 -6.05 -41.30
C ARG A 835 20.09 -6.73 -40.60
N SER A 836 20.36 -7.70 -39.72
CA SER A 836 19.38 -8.47 -38.96
C SER A 836 19.44 -8.09 -37.48
N LEU A 837 20.10 -8.90 -36.65
CA LEU A 837 20.07 -8.78 -35.19
C LEU A 837 20.67 -7.47 -34.71
N ILE A 838 21.76 -6.99 -35.32
CA ILE A 838 22.42 -5.74 -34.87
C ILE A 838 21.47 -4.55 -35.05
N LYS A 839 20.80 -4.47 -36.20
CA LYS A 839 19.75 -3.48 -36.45
C LYS A 839 18.64 -3.58 -35.39
N ASP A 840 18.14 -4.79 -35.09
CA ASP A 840 17.09 -5.00 -34.09
C ASP A 840 17.54 -4.59 -32.67
N VAL A 841 18.79 -4.86 -32.30
CA VAL A 841 19.38 -4.41 -31.04
C VAL A 841 19.38 -2.89 -30.95
N VAL A 842 19.87 -2.20 -31.97
CA VAL A 842 19.93 -0.73 -31.99
C VAL A 842 18.53 -0.13 -31.87
N LEU A 843 17.58 -0.61 -32.67
CA LEU A 843 16.19 -0.12 -32.62
C LEU A 843 15.52 -0.41 -31.27
N SER A 844 15.81 -1.56 -30.66
CA SER A 844 15.33 -1.90 -29.33
C SER A 844 15.88 -0.95 -28.26
N LEU A 845 17.17 -0.61 -28.31
CA LEU A 845 17.78 0.35 -27.40
C LEU A 845 17.17 1.75 -27.56
N ILE A 846 17.01 2.23 -28.80
CA ILE A 846 16.35 3.51 -29.13
C ILE A 846 14.97 3.59 -28.47
N LYS A 847 14.11 2.61 -28.76
CA LYS A 847 12.78 2.51 -28.17
C LYS A 847 12.83 2.61 -26.64
N ASN A 848 13.77 1.90 -26.01
CA ASN A 848 13.87 1.82 -24.55
C ASN A 848 14.37 3.10 -23.87
N PHE A 849 15.33 3.82 -24.45
CA PHE A 849 15.79 5.08 -23.86
C PHE A 849 14.91 6.30 -24.19
N GLU A 850 14.09 6.23 -25.25
CA GLU A 850 13.10 7.27 -25.56
C GLU A 850 11.82 7.12 -24.73
N SER A 851 11.29 5.91 -24.61
CA SER A 851 9.94 5.66 -24.08
C SER A 851 9.87 4.79 -22.82
N GLY A 852 10.99 4.24 -22.33
CA GLY A 852 11.01 3.38 -21.14
C GLY A 852 10.71 4.14 -19.83
N THR A 853 10.51 3.39 -18.74
CA THR A 853 10.53 3.98 -17.39
C THR A 853 11.91 4.57 -17.10
N LEU A 854 12.03 5.48 -16.11
CA LEU A 854 13.33 6.10 -15.79
C LEU A 854 14.45 5.07 -15.64
N LYS A 855 14.19 3.94 -14.95
CA LYS A 855 15.16 2.86 -14.79
C LYS A 855 15.58 2.21 -16.10
N VAL A 856 14.62 1.89 -16.97
CA VAL A 856 14.88 1.31 -18.29
C VAL A 856 15.69 2.29 -19.14
N ARG A 857 15.35 3.59 -19.11
CA ARG A 857 16.01 4.60 -19.94
C ARG A 857 17.49 4.74 -19.64
N TRP A 858 17.87 4.89 -18.36
CA TRP A 858 19.30 5.04 -18.04
C TRP A 858 20.09 3.75 -18.27
N ASN A 859 19.48 2.57 -18.06
CA ASN A 859 20.12 1.29 -18.43
C ASN A 859 20.26 1.11 -19.95
N ALA A 860 19.29 1.58 -20.75
CA ALA A 860 19.36 1.50 -22.20
C ALA A 860 20.41 2.46 -22.79
N CYS A 861 20.54 3.67 -22.26
CA CYS A 861 21.65 4.57 -22.63
C CYS A 861 23.01 3.97 -22.23
N TYR A 862 23.12 3.41 -21.03
CA TYR A 862 24.35 2.73 -20.58
C TYR A 862 24.69 1.53 -21.48
N ALA A 863 23.69 0.74 -21.86
CA ALA A 863 23.85 -0.36 -22.80
C ALA A 863 24.28 0.10 -24.19
N ALA A 864 23.74 1.22 -24.69
CA ALA A 864 24.20 1.83 -25.94
C ALA A 864 25.66 2.25 -25.85
N ALA A 865 26.10 2.85 -24.74
CA ALA A 865 27.51 3.12 -24.51
C ALA A 865 28.34 1.81 -24.54
N ASN A 866 27.94 0.78 -23.79
CA ASN A 866 28.69 -0.47 -23.74
C ASN A 866 28.80 -1.15 -25.12
N MET A 867 27.71 -1.16 -25.90
CA MET A 867 27.68 -1.65 -27.28
C MET A 867 28.70 -0.91 -28.16
N LEU A 868 28.78 0.42 -28.04
CA LEU A 868 29.67 1.26 -28.85
C LEU A 868 31.16 1.15 -28.46
N ARG A 869 31.48 0.53 -27.32
CA ARG A 869 32.86 0.23 -26.94
C ARG A 869 33.51 -0.83 -27.82
N ASN A 870 32.70 -1.66 -28.50
CA ASN A 870 33.25 -2.62 -29.44
C ASN A 870 33.96 -1.88 -30.60
N PRO A 871 35.28 -2.08 -30.79
CA PRO A 871 36.03 -1.35 -31.81
C PRO A 871 35.53 -1.66 -33.23
N ASN A 872 34.95 -2.83 -33.45
CA ASN A 872 34.47 -3.30 -34.75
C ASN A 872 32.97 -3.04 -34.97
N PHE A 873 32.29 -2.32 -34.06
CA PHE A 873 30.87 -2.03 -34.23
C PHE A 873 30.61 -1.09 -35.44
N PRO A 874 29.70 -1.45 -36.36
CA PRO A 874 29.54 -0.77 -37.66
C PRO A 874 28.72 0.53 -37.58
N ILE A 875 29.10 1.46 -36.71
CA ILE A 875 28.49 2.80 -36.59
C ILE A 875 29.18 3.83 -37.48
N GLY A 876 28.44 4.85 -37.92
CA GLY A 876 28.94 5.96 -38.75
C GLY A 876 28.88 5.69 -40.25
N SER A 877 28.62 4.44 -40.67
CA SER A 877 28.45 4.10 -42.08
C SER A 877 27.15 4.68 -42.65
N LYS A 878 27.24 5.32 -43.82
CA LYS A 878 26.07 5.81 -44.58
C LYS A 878 25.14 4.67 -45.04
N SER A 879 25.64 3.44 -45.14
CA SER A 879 24.83 2.26 -45.47
C SER A 879 23.84 1.88 -44.36
N ASN A 880 24.07 2.36 -43.13
CA ASN A 880 23.32 1.97 -41.94
C ASN A 880 22.36 3.08 -41.52
N SER A 881 21.12 3.01 -42.00
CA SER A 881 20.08 3.99 -41.66
C SER A 881 19.79 4.07 -40.15
N TRP A 882 20.05 2.99 -39.40
CA TRP A 882 19.94 2.97 -37.94
C TRP A 882 21.04 3.77 -37.22
N SER A 883 22.20 4.01 -37.85
CA SER A 883 23.31 4.77 -37.24
C SER A 883 22.91 6.23 -37.01
N VAL A 884 22.26 6.84 -38.00
CA VAL A 884 21.74 8.22 -37.89
C VAL A 884 20.63 8.27 -36.84
N GLN A 885 19.70 7.31 -36.87
CA GLN A 885 18.60 7.23 -35.91
C GLN A 885 19.09 7.12 -34.47
N LEU A 886 20.14 6.33 -34.21
CA LEU A 886 20.73 6.18 -32.88
C LEU A 886 21.28 7.50 -32.35
N TYR A 887 22.08 8.22 -33.15
CA TYR A 887 22.63 9.51 -32.75
C TYR A 887 21.53 10.55 -32.52
N GLU A 888 20.56 10.67 -33.43
CA GLU A 888 19.45 11.62 -33.28
C GLU A 888 18.60 11.31 -32.04
N ALA A 889 18.38 10.03 -31.74
CA ALA A 889 17.64 9.64 -30.54
C ALA A 889 18.43 9.95 -29.25
N LEU A 890 19.75 9.70 -29.22
CA LEU A 890 20.61 10.10 -28.09
C LEU A 890 20.64 11.63 -27.90
N ILE A 891 20.73 12.39 -28.99
CA ILE A 891 20.64 13.87 -28.97
C ILE A 891 19.32 14.30 -28.32
N ARG A 892 18.18 13.76 -28.77
CA ARG A 892 16.86 14.05 -28.19
C ARG A 892 16.81 13.74 -26.69
N VAL A 893 17.40 12.63 -26.25
CA VAL A 893 17.43 12.26 -24.83
C VAL A 893 18.21 13.27 -24.00
N VAL A 894 19.38 13.73 -24.48
CA VAL A 894 20.18 14.74 -23.78
C VAL A 894 19.43 16.08 -23.69
N GLN A 895 18.68 16.45 -24.72
CA GLN A 895 17.89 17.69 -24.78
C GLN A 895 16.65 17.67 -23.87
N THR A 896 15.90 16.56 -23.87
CA THR A 896 14.51 16.56 -23.36
C THR A 896 14.35 15.87 -22.01
N SER A 897 15.29 15.01 -21.59
CA SER A 897 15.14 14.27 -20.34
C SER A 897 15.33 15.18 -19.12
N LYS A 898 14.33 15.22 -18.24
CA LYS A 898 14.45 15.90 -16.92
C LYS A 898 15.30 15.13 -15.91
N ASN A 899 15.56 13.83 -16.16
CA ASN A 899 16.35 13.00 -15.27
C ASN A 899 17.84 13.06 -15.64
N PHE A 900 18.69 13.43 -14.68
CA PHE A 900 20.11 13.65 -14.91
C PHE A 900 20.87 12.35 -15.15
N LYS A 901 20.51 11.23 -14.51
CA LYS A 901 21.15 9.93 -14.80
C LYS A 901 20.95 9.48 -16.24
N VAL A 902 19.75 9.71 -16.79
CA VAL A 902 19.47 9.39 -18.20
C VAL A 902 20.34 10.26 -19.13
N ARG A 903 20.46 11.56 -18.86
CA ARG A 903 21.33 12.47 -19.64
C ARG A 903 22.80 12.09 -19.55
N ILE A 904 23.30 11.78 -18.34
CA ILE A 904 24.68 11.33 -18.09
C ILE A 904 25.00 10.12 -18.98
N ASN A 905 24.18 9.07 -18.94
CA ASN A 905 24.43 7.86 -19.72
C ASN A 905 24.27 8.08 -21.23
N ALA A 906 23.38 8.98 -21.66
CA ALA A 906 23.28 9.35 -23.07
C ALA A 906 24.54 10.08 -23.57
N CYS A 907 25.08 11.00 -22.77
CA CYS A 907 26.35 11.69 -23.05
C CYS A 907 27.53 10.70 -23.09
N LEU A 908 27.55 9.72 -22.16
CA LEU A 908 28.53 8.64 -22.18
C LEU A 908 28.48 7.85 -23.49
N ALA A 909 27.28 7.49 -23.98
CA ALA A 909 27.14 6.81 -25.26
C ALA A 909 27.67 7.66 -26.42
N LEU A 910 27.40 8.97 -26.42
CA LEU A 910 27.90 9.91 -27.43
C LEU A 910 29.42 10.11 -27.41
N SER A 911 30.09 9.88 -26.28
CA SER A 911 31.56 9.98 -26.14
C SER A 911 32.28 8.63 -26.21
N THR A 912 31.57 7.54 -26.45
CA THR A 912 32.19 6.21 -26.46
C THR A 912 32.96 5.90 -27.76
N PRO A 913 32.44 6.18 -28.98
CA PRO A 913 33.17 5.88 -30.20
C PRO A 913 34.51 6.64 -30.27
N THR A 914 35.61 5.92 -30.51
CA THR A 914 36.98 6.46 -30.37
C THR A 914 37.59 7.04 -31.65
N THR A 915 36.90 6.94 -32.79
CA THR A 915 37.44 7.37 -34.10
C THR A 915 36.47 8.29 -34.81
N ARG A 916 36.97 9.31 -35.51
CA ARG A 916 36.15 10.29 -36.24
C ARG A 916 35.13 9.67 -37.20
N ALA A 917 35.51 8.62 -37.92
CA ALA A 917 34.66 7.95 -38.92
C ALA A 917 33.36 7.38 -38.32
N LYS A 918 33.36 7.01 -37.03
CA LYS A 918 32.20 6.46 -36.33
C LYS A 918 31.07 7.47 -36.12
N TYR A 919 31.36 8.77 -36.19
CA TYR A 919 30.36 9.84 -36.04
C TYR A 919 29.66 10.22 -37.34
N GLY A 920 29.96 9.56 -38.46
CA GLY A 920 29.38 9.88 -39.76
C GLY A 920 29.95 11.18 -40.33
N ASP A 921 29.10 11.97 -41.01
CA ASP A 921 29.51 13.22 -41.63
C ASP A 921 29.74 14.37 -40.62
N THR A 922 30.28 15.49 -41.10
CA THR A 922 30.49 16.69 -40.26
C THR A 922 29.18 17.27 -39.73
N VAL A 923 28.06 17.10 -40.46
CA VAL A 923 26.74 17.58 -40.03
C VAL A 923 26.31 16.87 -38.76
N MET A 924 26.44 15.54 -38.70
CA MET A 924 26.11 14.77 -37.50
C MET A 924 27.02 15.14 -36.32
N LEU A 925 28.33 15.28 -36.54
CA LEU A 925 29.26 15.73 -35.49
C LEU A 925 28.84 17.10 -34.92
N CYS A 926 28.53 18.08 -35.77
CA CYS A 926 28.07 19.40 -35.34
C CYS A 926 26.72 19.34 -34.61
N LYS A 927 25.77 18.48 -35.01
CA LYS A 927 24.52 18.27 -34.27
C LYS A 927 24.78 17.77 -32.84
N ILE A 928 25.72 16.83 -32.67
CA ILE A 928 26.12 16.31 -31.36
C ILE A 928 26.79 17.41 -30.53
N LEU A 929 27.76 18.14 -31.09
CA LEU A 929 28.41 19.25 -30.40
C LEU A 929 27.41 20.32 -29.96
N GLN A 930 26.46 20.69 -30.83
CA GLN A 930 25.42 21.67 -30.50
C GLN A 930 24.61 21.27 -29.27
N VAL A 931 24.15 20.01 -29.17
CA VAL A 931 23.37 19.58 -28.00
C VAL A 931 24.22 19.54 -26.72
N ILE A 932 25.48 19.12 -26.81
CA ILE A 932 26.38 19.03 -25.66
C ILE A 932 26.69 20.42 -25.13
N VAL A 933 27.07 21.36 -26.01
CA VAL A 933 27.38 22.75 -25.61
C VAL A 933 26.14 23.45 -25.06
N THR A 934 24.99 23.36 -25.74
CA THR A 934 23.74 23.94 -25.21
C THR A 934 23.32 23.31 -23.89
N SER A 935 23.56 22.01 -23.68
CA SER A 935 23.29 21.35 -22.40
C SER A 935 24.22 21.81 -21.28
N LEU A 936 25.47 22.13 -21.61
CA LEU A 936 26.47 22.63 -20.67
C LEU A 936 26.14 24.06 -20.24
N GLU A 937 25.79 24.93 -21.19
CA GLU A 937 25.33 26.31 -20.94
C GLU A 937 24.12 26.36 -20.00
N ASN A 938 23.23 25.36 -20.08
CA ASN A 938 22.00 25.29 -19.29
C ASN A 938 22.10 24.36 -18.07
N VAL A 939 23.29 23.81 -17.74
CA VAL A 939 23.42 22.80 -16.66
C VAL A 939 23.06 23.36 -15.28
N ASP A 940 23.17 24.67 -15.09
CA ASP A 940 22.86 25.36 -13.84
C ASP A 940 21.40 25.84 -13.75
N ASN A 941 20.65 25.76 -14.85
CA ASN A 941 19.24 26.12 -14.86
C ASN A 941 18.38 24.99 -14.24
N LEU A 942 18.07 25.14 -12.95
CA LEU A 942 17.30 24.15 -12.18
C LEU A 942 15.78 24.35 -12.24
N THR A 943 15.27 25.26 -13.08
CA THR A 943 13.83 25.50 -13.18
C THR A 943 13.07 24.22 -13.57
N GLY A 944 12.10 23.83 -12.74
CA GLY A 944 11.31 22.60 -12.95
C GLY A 944 12.07 21.28 -12.71
N THR A 945 13.26 21.33 -12.10
CA THR A 945 14.03 20.15 -11.69
C THR A 945 13.68 19.74 -10.26
N GLY A 946 13.41 18.46 -10.02
CA GLY A 946 13.10 17.96 -8.69
C GLY A 946 14.32 18.01 -7.75
N PHE A 947 14.11 18.34 -6.48
CA PHE A 947 15.18 18.44 -5.47
C PHE A 947 16.10 17.19 -5.42
N SER A 948 15.54 16.00 -5.68
CA SER A 948 16.29 14.74 -5.70
C SER A 948 17.30 14.60 -6.84
N GLU A 949 17.21 15.41 -7.90
CA GLU A 949 18.11 15.36 -9.05
C GLU A 949 19.34 16.26 -8.87
N VAL A 950 19.26 17.29 -8.01
CA VAL A 950 20.33 18.28 -7.80
C VAL A 950 21.66 17.60 -7.40
N LYS A 951 21.59 16.51 -6.63
CA LYS A 951 22.77 15.71 -6.26
C LYS A 951 23.55 15.09 -7.43
N TYR A 952 22.96 15.02 -8.63
CA TYR A 952 23.60 14.50 -9.85
C TYR A 952 24.06 15.61 -10.81
N GLN A 953 23.82 16.88 -10.47
CA GLN A 953 24.10 18.01 -11.36
C GLN A 953 25.58 18.10 -11.72
N GLU A 954 26.45 17.97 -10.72
CA GLU A 954 27.89 18.02 -10.93
C GLU A 954 28.39 16.85 -11.79
N GLN A 955 27.88 15.64 -11.55
CA GLN A 955 28.19 14.47 -12.38
C GLN A 955 27.77 14.68 -13.85
N LEU A 956 26.61 15.29 -14.08
CA LEU A 956 26.16 15.65 -15.42
C LEU A 956 27.08 16.68 -16.08
N ARG A 957 27.49 17.72 -15.35
CA ARG A 957 28.42 18.73 -15.84
C ARG A 957 29.76 18.11 -16.27
N ASN A 958 30.32 17.26 -15.42
CA ASN A 958 31.59 16.59 -15.70
C ASN A 958 31.48 15.68 -16.92
N GLN A 959 30.38 14.91 -17.03
CA GLN A 959 30.17 14.06 -18.21
C GLN A 959 29.97 14.87 -19.50
N LEU A 960 29.28 16.02 -19.45
CA LEU A 960 29.10 16.91 -20.61
C LEU A 960 30.45 17.48 -21.07
N LEU A 961 31.28 17.93 -20.14
CA LEU A 961 32.64 18.41 -20.43
C LEU A 961 33.52 17.32 -21.02
N ASN A 962 33.54 16.12 -20.43
CA ASN A 962 34.28 14.98 -20.97
C ASN A 962 33.82 14.63 -22.38
N THR A 963 32.50 14.69 -22.62
CA THR A 963 31.93 14.42 -23.94
C THR A 963 32.34 15.49 -24.95
N TYR A 964 32.33 16.77 -24.56
CA TYR A 964 32.80 17.87 -25.39
C TYR A 964 34.28 17.69 -25.75
N HIS A 965 35.16 17.49 -24.76
CA HIS A 965 36.59 17.32 -24.99
C HIS A 965 36.89 16.15 -25.93
N HIS A 966 36.28 14.99 -25.68
CA HIS A 966 36.38 13.83 -26.56
C HIS A 966 36.03 14.16 -28.02
N LEU A 967 34.92 14.88 -28.26
CA LEU A 967 34.47 15.22 -29.61
C LEU A 967 35.41 16.21 -30.33
N ILE A 968 36.05 17.11 -29.57
CA ILE A 968 37.07 18.02 -30.11
C ILE A 968 38.34 17.24 -30.44
N ASP A 969 38.80 16.36 -29.55
CA ASP A 969 40.06 15.61 -29.71
C ASP A 969 40.04 14.67 -30.91
N ILE A 970 38.89 14.06 -31.21
CA ILE A 970 38.72 13.18 -32.37
C ILE A 970 38.47 13.93 -33.69
N SER A 971 38.25 15.25 -33.66
CA SER A 971 37.93 16.02 -34.86
C SER A 971 39.12 16.10 -35.82
N VAL A 972 38.86 16.13 -37.13
CA VAL A 972 39.93 16.23 -38.14
C VAL A 972 40.01 17.62 -38.74
N ILE A 973 41.06 17.91 -39.50
CA ILE A 973 41.31 19.23 -40.12
C ILE A 973 40.09 19.76 -40.88
N ASN A 974 39.36 18.88 -41.57
CA ASN A 974 38.16 19.25 -42.35
C ASN A 974 36.97 19.69 -41.47
N ASP A 975 36.92 19.29 -40.20
CA ASP A 975 35.85 19.69 -39.28
C ASP A 975 36.13 21.06 -38.64
N LYS A 976 37.39 21.50 -38.57
CA LYS A 976 37.84 22.69 -37.80
C LYS A 976 36.95 23.92 -38.00
N ARG A 977 36.70 24.31 -39.26
CA ARG A 977 35.88 25.50 -39.56
C ARG A 977 34.44 25.43 -39.02
N PHE A 978 33.91 24.21 -38.88
CA PHE A 978 32.54 23.97 -38.44
C PHE A 978 32.43 23.80 -36.93
N ILE A 979 33.53 23.45 -36.25
CA ILE A 979 33.54 23.25 -34.81
C ILE A 979 34.00 24.49 -34.01
N GLU A 980 34.72 25.42 -34.65
CA GLU A 980 35.21 26.67 -34.03
C GLU A 980 34.13 27.43 -33.24
N PRO A 981 32.87 27.60 -33.74
CA PRO A 981 31.83 28.29 -32.99
C PRO A 981 31.47 27.61 -31.65
N PHE A 982 31.62 26.29 -31.55
CA PHE A 982 31.37 25.55 -30.31
C PHE A 982 32.51 25.74 -29.31
N ILE A 983 33.75 25.84 -29.78
CA ILE A 983 34.92 26.11 -28.95
C ILE A 983 34.80 27.49 -28.30
N GLN A 984 34.43 28.50 -29.09
CA GLN A 984 34.19 29.85 -28.59
C GLN A 984 33.11 29.86 -27.50
N ARG A 985 31.96 29.24 -27.74
CA ARG A 985 30.85 29.17 -26.76
C ARG A 985 31.24 28.51 -25.44
N VAL A 986 32.02 27.42 -25.48
CA VAL A 986 32.47 26.76 -24.24
C VAL A 986 33.49 27.63 -23.49
N ASN A 987 34.36 28.36 -24.19
CA ASN A 987 35.29 29.30 -23.56
C ASN A 987 34.55 30.45 -22.87
N GLU A 988 33.53 31.02 -23.52
CA GLU A 988 32.65 32.04 -22.94
C GLU A 988 31.93 31.52 -21.70
N TRP A 989 31.33 30.32 -21.78
CA TRP A 989 30.67 29.68 -20.63
C TRP A 989 31.62 29.46 -19.45
N LYS A 990 32.87 29.02 -19.71
CA LYS A 990 33.89 28.85 -18.66
C LYS A 990 34.24 30.18 -17.99
N ALA A 991 34.39 31.26 -18.76
CA ALA A 991 34.68 32.59 -18.24
C ALA A 991 33.55 33.10 -17.32
N THR A 992 32.29 33.07 -17.77
CA THR A 992 31.14 33.49 -16.96
C THR A 992 30.98 32.69 -15.67
N ARG A 993 31.30 31.39 -15.71
CA ARG A 993 31.22 30.54 -14.52
C ARG A 993 32.34 30.84 -13.51
N GLN A 994 33.54 31.14 -13.97
CA GLN A 994 34.66 31.53 -13.10
C GLN A 994 34.32 32.82 -12.36
N GLU A 995 33.78 33.83 -13.06
CA GLU A 995 33.28 35.07 -12.44
C GLU A 995 32.20 34.82 -11.37
N TYR A 996 31.28 33.88 -11.61
CA TYR A 996 30.25 33.50 -10.63
C TYR A 996 30.83 32.83 -9.38
N LEU A 997 31.80 31.93 -9.53
CA LEU A 997 32.46 31.25 -8.41
C LEU A 997 33.32 32.21 -7.59
N ASP A 998 34.05 33.11 -8.26
CA ASP A 998 34.86 34.14 -7.61
C ASP A 998 33.97 35.14 -6.85
N GLY A 999 32.77 35.46 -7.37
CA GLY A 999 31.78 36.28 -6.67
C GLY A 999 31.17 35.64 -5.42
N GLN A 1000 31.01 34.31 -5.36
CA GLN A 1000 30.52 33.63 -4.15
C GLN A 1000 31.59 33.50 -3.06
N ASN A 1001 32.87 33.43 -3.42
CA ASN A 1001 33.98 33.41 -2.46
C ASN A 1001 34.24 34.79 -1.82
N ILE A 1002 33.64 35.86 -2.32
CA ILE A 1002 33.72 37.22 -1.74
C ILE A 1002 32.56 37.48 -0.74
N GLN A 1003 31.53 36.61 -0.70
CA GLN A 1003 30.35 36.74 0.18
C GLN A 1003 30.30 35.74 1.35
N ASN A 1004 31.23 34.79 1.43
CA ASN A 1004 31.50 33.95 2.62
C ASN A 1004 32.81 34.39 3.27
#